data_AF-A0A521E5K3-F1
#
_entry.id   AF-A0A521E5K3-F1
#
_cell.length_a   1.000
_cell.length_b   1.000
_cell.length_c   1.000
_cell.angle_alpha   90.00
_cell.angle_beta   90.00
_cell.angle_gamma   90.00
#
_symmetry.space_group_name_H-M   'P 1'
#
loop_
_entity.id
_entity.type
_entity.pdbx_description
1 polymer ?
#
loop_
_entity_poly.entity_id
_entity_poly.type
_entity_poly.pdbx_seq_one_letter_code
_entity_poly.pdbx_strand_id
1 'polypeptide(L)'
;MVVTTDTPGAIYVGGQAPSKEQIRRWMNEVVTQINAELGAVIANGGKIFADRAAAVAAGNAALPGTYGRIITIEDGGFAVRGPGQTSDDPLFGSAPTWGVLLRLPGLATFLRGGIIPLTITGGIANWPVASAIGVFASIVSAIANGDFVSVSFTSSNSGPMQLTVGGISAASPVLGADGQALVGGEIVAGRNYILQRRGSNWRIVSGDISFAEMATERLNRITADVLTGTVQLTPISGTGDAITAALPADVGGTGIFAANLRRIRFQAQSPNTGAVTINIAGQGAVSLRNAAGGELAAAYLSAGRFYEAVKDGSTWRIQSGEVTRSELSAEAALRASAIDALNLIMGDISAELEAPLETVLENGTNWTTFDALRRAIMGWDATGLIAILGDRTIVNAAPRVFAQPVDAVVQTVQGQTARVLDTDADGNAVWVWKYGADGGFDGIMSQDFWDRGRDALNIGGQFLSTTEVELSGVNGQSLTVGGPYNAAFTVSQARALANDGCLEVAGMTRGDNVLIADTLGPRGQGYNLLNHGTGLERGMPGAAAPGLAFGTFAVLNLHRKDLGLPQIPVVTSCHGIAGIPIEEMDDDPDTGNTTNAIVWSNFAHWSQSSLQWANAAGKKILPGWHVWCHGTSAQNMLRGEYAQEWWDLQGHSLEFWRSIGFPTPRYIFGQPGGNTNITTQPWAVCDDILDICEQGGAVLGAIEYWYPIDDNNVHPDAKVTMIMGETNAWAISEVEAGNTWTIKRPRPVRTSPTQLVLHFDSLREDETLELEAATKYNGQGIDAFFGFQLTGGTITGVVIRGNTAVITHTGSPTAVKYAMQAQVTTGFEGNRFTSHRGLLRTSLRKQSKIFADEMLVRPIPSFTLPL
;
A
#
# COMPACT_ATOMS: atom_id res chain seq x y z
N MET A 1 -17.60 -56.62 -28.35
CA MET A 1 -17.79 -57.82 -27.49
C MET A 1 -18.19 -58.95 -28.44
N VAL A 2 -17.32 -59.91 -28.70
CA VAL A 2 -17.58 -60.94 -29.73
C VAL A 2 -18.58 -61.94 -29.17
N VAL A 3 -19.75 -62.01 -29.81
CA VAL A 3 -20.85 -62.91 -29.47
C VAL A 3 -20.71 -64.13 -30.36
N THR A 4 -20.20 -65.25 -29.83
CA THR A 4 -20.28 -66.53 -30.56
C THR A 4 -21.72 -66.95 -30.69
N THR A 5 -22.07 -67.55 -31.83
CA THR A 5 -23.45 -67.97 -32.14
C THR A 5 -24.01 -69.06 -31.22
N ASP A 6 -23.17 -69.78 -30.46
CA ASP A 6 -23.63 -70.92 -29.66
C ASP A 6 -23.70 -70.68 -28.14
N THR A 7 -23.06 -69.64 -27.55
CA THR A 7 -23.29 -69.18 -26.15
C THR A 7 -22.44 -67.94 -25.79
N PRO A 8 -23.01 -66.72 -25.74
CA PRO A 8 -22.22 -65.52 -25.48
C PRO A 8 -21.79 -65.43 -24.01
N GLY A 9 -20.48 -65.41 -23.75
CA GLY A 9 -19.90 -65.11 -22.42
C GLY A 9 -19.71 -66.31 -21.46
N ALA A 10 -19.95 -67.55 -21.90
CA ALA A 10 -19.76 -68.72 -21.05
C ALA A 10 -18.29 -69.20 -21.07
N ILE A 11 -17.58 -69.04 -19.96
CA ILE A 11 -16.24 -69.65 -19.76
C ILE A 11 -16.35 -71.17 -19.54
N TYR A 12 -17.54 -71.65 -19.14
CA TYR A 12 -17.88 -73.07 -18.98
C TYR A 12 -19.27 -73.34 -19.54
N VAL A 13 -19.40 -74.32 -20.44
CA VAL A 13 -20.70 -74.80 -20.91
C VAL A 13 -21.12 -75.96 -20.00
N GLY A 14 -22.09 -75.74 -19.13
CA GLY A 14 -22.58 -76.78 -18.20
C GLY A 14 -21.58 -77.24 -17.14
N GLY A 15 -20.62 -76.39 -16.75
CA GLY A 15 -19.60 -76.70 -15.74
C GLY A 15 -18.42 -77.55 -16.24
N GLN A 16 -18.37 -77.86 -17.54
CA GLN A 16 -17.24 -78.53 -18.20
C GLN A 16 -16.38 -77.50 -18.94
N ALA A 17 -15.06 -77.71 -18.93
CA ALA A 17 -14.13 -76.86 -19.68
C ALA A 17 -14.43 -76.98 -21.20
N PRO A 18 -14.32 -75.89 -21.97
CA PRO A 18 -14.54 -75.93 -23.41
C PRO A 18 -13.58 -76.92 -24.07
N SER A 19 -14.09 -77.72 -25.01
CA SER A 19 -13.24 -78.61 -25.79
C SER A 19 -12.30 -77.80 -26.68
N LYS A 20 -11.13 -78.37 -27.03
CA LYS A 20 -10.15 -77.74 -27.93
C LYS A 20 -10.76 -77.30 -29.26
N GLU A 21 -11.75 -78.05 -29.75
CA GLU A 21 -12.44 -77.74 -31.01
C GLU A 21 -13.34 -76.50 -30.89
N GLN A 22 -14.02 -76.34 -29.75
CA GLN A 22 -14.82 -75.14 -29.45
C GLN A 22 -13.93 -73.90 -29.33
N ILE A 23 -12.75 -74.02 -28.70
CA ILE A 23 -11.78 -72.91 -28.62
C ILE A 23 -11.26 -72.54 -30.02
N ARG A 24 -10.92 -73.52 -30.86
CA ARG A 24 -10.45 -73.26 -32.23
C ARG A 24 -11.52 -72.58 -33.09
N ARG A 25 -12.78 -73.02 -32.98
CA ARG A 25 -13.91 -72.41 -33.68
C ARG A 25 -14.12 -70.96 -33.24
N TRP A 26 -14.10 -70.72 -31.93
CA TRP A 26 -14.17 -69.36 -31.38
C TRP A 26 -13.05 -68.45 -31.90
N MET A 27 -11.80 -68.92 -31.88
CA MET A 27 -10.66 -68.13 -32.39
C MET A 27 -10.83 -67.78 -33.87
N ASN A 28 -11.32 -68.69 -34.70
CA ASN A 28 -11.56 -68.42 -36.12
C ASN A 28 -12.69 -67.39 -36.34
N GLU A 29 -13.75 -67.45 -35.55
CA GLU A 29 -14.86 -66.47 -35.59
C GLU A 29 -14.39 -65.09 -35.14
N VAL A 30 -13.60 -65.01 -34.05
CA VAL A 30 -12.98 -63.76 -33.58
C VAL A 30 -12.06 -63.17 -34.65
N VAL A 31 -11.18 -63.96 -35.26
CA VAL A 31 -10.28 -63.48 -36.32
C VAL A 31 -11.07 -63.00 -37.54
N THR A 32 -12.14 -63.70 -37.91
CA THR A 32 -13.00 -63.30 -39.03
C THR A 32 -13.70 -61.96 -38.73
N GLN A 33 -14.23 -61.79 -37.52
CA GLN A 33 -14.87 -60.54 -37.12
C GLN A 33 -13.87 -59.38 -37.02
N ILE A 34 -12.69 -59.60 -36.42
CA ILE A 34 -11.63 -58.60 -36.36
C ILE A 34 -11.20 -58.18 -37.76
N ASN A 35 -11.04 -59.12 -38.70
CA ASN A 35 -10.68 -58.79 -40.07
C ASN A 35 -11.79 -58.02 -40.80
N ALA A 36 -13.06 -58.33 -40.54
CA ALA A 36 -14.19 -57.58 -41.10
C ALA A 36 -14.27 -56.16 -40.53
N GLU A 37 -14.08 -56.00 -39.22
CA GLU A 37 -14.05 -54.69 -38.55
C GLU A 37 -12.83 -53.87 -39.00
N LEU A 38 -11.64 -54.48 -39.08
CA LEU A 38 -10.42 -53.84 -39.59
C LEU A 38 -10.59 -53.44 -41.06
N GLY A 39 -11.18 -54.31 -41.89
CA GLY A 39 -11.52 -54.01 -43.28
C GLY A 39 -12.47 -52.82 -43.37
N ALA A 40 -13.48 -52.74 -42.50
CA ALA A 40 -14.39 -51.60 -42.43
C ALA A 40 -13.69 -50.31 -41.97
N VAL A 41 -12.75 -50.38 -41.01
CA VAL A 41 -11.96 -49.23 -40.56
C VAL A 41 -11.01 -48.73 -41.64
N ILE A 42 -10.33 -49.63 -42.36
CA ILE A 42 -9.44 -49.26 -43.47
C ILE A 42 -10.25 -48.70 -44.65
N ALA A 43 -11.42 -49.28 -44.93
CA ALA A 43 -12.30 -48.83 -46.00
C ALA A 43 -12.91 -47.46 -45.70
N ASN A 44 -13.30 -47.19 -44.45
CA ASN A 44 -13.98 -45.95 -44.03
C ASN A 44 -13.07 -44.93 -43.31
N GLY A 45 -11.77 -45.22 -43.18
CA GLY A 45 -10.81 -44.30 -42.59
C GLY A 45 -10.59 -43.06 -43.46
N GLY A 46 -10.30 -41.93 -42.83
CA GLY A 46 -10.09 -40.65 -43.52
C GLY A 46 -9.01 -40.75 -44.61
N LYS A 47 -9.25 -40.08 -45.74
CA LYS A 47 -8.33 -40.06 -46.90
C LYS A 47 -7.51 -38.77 -46.89
N ILE A 48 -6.26 -38.87 -47.32
CA ILE A 48 -5.36 -37.72 -47.51
C ILE A 48 -5.03 -37.63 -49.00
N PHE A 49 -5.21 -36.44 -49.58
CA PHE A 49 -4.95 -36.15 -50.98
C PHE A 49 -3.80 -35.14 -51.11
N ALA A 50 -2.96 -35.34 -52.12
CA ALA A 50 -1.79 -34.50 -52.38
C ALA A 50 -2.17 -33.05 -52.72
N ASP A 51 -3.35 -32.84 -53.30
CA ASP A 51 -3.93 -31.51 -53.52
C ASP A 51 -5.45 -31.61 -53.68
N ARG A 52 -6.10 -30.44 -53.80
CA ARG A 52 -7.54 -30.31 -54.04
C ARG A 52 -7.97 -31.01 -55.34
N ALA A 53 -7.18 -30.88 -56.41
CA ALA A 53 -7.53 -31.42 -57.72
C ALA A 53 -7.52 -32.95 -57.72
N ALA A 54 -6.60 -33.58 -57.00
CA ALA A 54 -6.53 -35.01 -56.80
C ALA A 54 -7.77 -35.55 -56.06
N ALA A 55 -8.26 -34.83 -55.06
CA ALA A 55 -9.50 -35.20 -54.37
C ALA A 55 -10.73 -35.07 -55.28
N VAL A 56 -10.79 -34.02 -56.11
CA VAL A 56 -11.86 -33.86 -57.12
C VAL A 56 -11.78 -34.98 -58.18
N ALA A 57 -10.57 -35.31 -58.65
CA ALA A 57 -10.34 -36.32 -59.68
C ALA A 57 -10.69 -37.74 -59.22
N ALA A 58 -10.56 -38.04 -57.92
CA ALA A 58 -11.06 -39.28 -57.34
C ALA A 58 -12.58 -39.43 -57.52
N GLY A 59 -13.31 -38.32 -57.60
CA GLY A 59 -14.74 -38.26 -57.89
C GLY A 59 -15.63 -38.49 -56.68
N ASN A 60 -16.86 -37.97 -56.75
CA ASN A 60 -17.79 -37.98 -55.61
C ASN A 60 -18.19 -39.40 -55.16
N ALA A 61 -18.29 -40.34 -56.11
CA ALA A 61 -18.62 -41.74 -55.81
C ALA A 61 -17.53 -42.46 -54.99
N ALA A 62 -16.27 -42.03 -55.12
CA ALA A 62 -15.14 -42.61 -54.38
C ALA A 62 -14.93 -41.96 -53.00
N LEU A 63 -15.71 -40.93 -52.68
CA LEU A 63 -15.67 -40.19 -51.41
C LEU A 63 -17.02 -40.27 -50.69
N PRO A 64 -17.43 -41.47 -50.23
CA PRO A 64 -18.68 -41.63 -49.52
C PRO A 64 -18.68 -40.84 -48.21
N GLY A 65 -19.85 -40.32 -47.82
CA GLY A 65 -19.99 -39.58 -46.57
C GLY A 65 -19.63 -40.39 -45.30
N THR A 66 -19.49 -41.71 -45.42
CA THR A 66 -19.03 -42.60 -44.34
C THR A 66 -17.57 -42.39 -43.95
N TYR A 67 -16.75 -41.70 -44.76
CA TYR A 67 -15.36 -41.40 -44.43
C TYR A 67 -15.19 -40.44 -43.25
N GLY A 68 -16.25 -39.71 -42.87
CA GLY A 68 -16.25 -38.79 -41.75
C GLY A 68 -15.46 -37.51 -42.03
N ARG A 69 -14.16 -37.59 -42.37
CA ARG A 69 -13.28 -36.47 -42.72
C ARG A 69 -12.28 -36.89 -43.80
N ILE A 70 -11.92 -35.96 -44.68
CA ILE A 70 -10.76 -36.10 -45.58
C ILE A 70 -9.85 -34.88 -45.43
N ILE A 71 -8.59 -35.03 -45.84
CA ILE A 71 -7.60 -33.96 -45.81
C ILE A 71 -7.08 -33.73 -47.23
N THR A 72 -7.04 -32.48 -47.68
CA THR A 72 -6.33 -32.06 -48.90
C THR A 72 -5.18 -31.14 -48.51
N ILE A 73 -4.05 -31.22 -49.22
CA ILE A 73 -2.93 -30.31 -49.02
C ILE A 73 -3.09 -29.12 -49.98
N GLU A 74 -3.32 -27.92 -49.44
CA GLU A 74 -3.69 -26.74 -50.21
C GLU A 74 -2.93 -25.52 -49.69
N ASP A 75 -2.41 -24.68 -50.60
CA ASP A 75 -1.76 -23.41 -50.27
C ASP A 75 -0.68 -23.49 -49.18
N GLY A 76 0.07 -24.59 -49.16
CA GLY A 76 1.13 -24.87 -48.19
C GLY A 76 0.66 -25.36 -46.81
N GLY A 77 -0.65 -25.55 -46.60
CA GLY A 77 -1.26 -26.08 -45.39
C GLY A 77 -2.15 -27.31 -45.63
N PHE A 78 -2.93 -27.70 -44.62
CA PHE A 78 -3.90 -28.80 -44.71
C PHE A 78 -5.32 -28.26 -44.61
N ALA A 79 -6.20 -28.65 -45.53
CA ALA A 79 -7.64 -28.41 -45.43
C ALA A 79 -8.34 -29.70 -45.00
N VAL A 80 -8.91 -29.68 -43.79
CA VAL A 80 -9.77 -30.75 -43.28
C VAL A 80 -11.18 -30.51 -43.80
N ARG A 81 -11.72 -31.47 -44.54
CA ARG A 81 -13.01 -31.39 -45.22
C ARG A 81 -14.01 -32.37 -44.65
N GLY A 82 -15.28 -31.98 -44.62
CA GLY A 82 -16.37 -32.76 -44.05
C GLY A 82 -17.48 -33.04 -45.06
N PRO A 83 -18.12 -34.22 -45.00
CA PRO A 83 -19.25 -34.54 -45.86
C PRO A 83 -20.49 -33.74 -45.43
N GLY A 84 -21.23 -33.25 -46.42
CA GLY A 84 -22.40 -32.38 -46.21
C GLY A 84 -22.07 -30.90 -46.01
N GLN A 85 -20.78 -30.52 -45.97
CA GLN A 85 -20.39 -29.12 -45.83
C GLN A 85 -20.48 -28.40 -47.18
N THR A 86 -21.20 -27.28 -47.23
CA THR A 86 -21.54 -26.56 -48.48
C THR A 86 -21.01 -25.13 -48.54
N SER A 87 -20.56 -24.56 -47.41
CA SER A 87 -20.32 -23.11 -47.29
C SER A 87 -18.94 -22.64 -47.73
N ASP A 88 -17.87 -23.40 -47.47
CA ASP A 88 -16.48 -23.02 -47.80
C ASP A 88 -15.86 -24.03 -48.77
N ASP A 89 -15.60 -23.58 -50.01
CA ASP A 89 -14.91 -24.31 -51.09
C ASP A 89 -15.28 -25.81 -51.21
N PRO A 90 -16.54 -26.18 -51.49
CA PRO A 90 -16.91 -27.58 -51.63
C PRO A 90 -16.25 -28.24 -52.85
N LEU A 91 -15.72 -29.45 -52.69
CA LEU A 91 -15.12 -30.20 -53.81
C LEU A 91 -16.15 -30.53 -54.91
N PHE A 92 -17.41 -30.75 -54.55
CA PHE A 92 -18.50 -31.11 -55.46
C PHE A 92 -19.76 -30.30 -55.17
N GLY A 93 -20.53 -30.00 -56.21
CA GLY A 93 -21.82 -29.31 -56.10
C GLY A 93 -23.01 -30.19 -55.71
N SER A 94 -22.83 -31.51 -55.60
CA SER A 94 -23.87 -32.48 -55.22
C SER A 94 -23.46 -33.32 -54.02
N ALA A 95 -24.44 -33.80 -53.27
CA ALA A 95 -24.21 -34.58 -52.06
C ALA A 95 -23.53 -35.95 -52.34
N PRO A 96 -22.59 -36.40 -51.49
CA PRO A 96 -22.04 -35.67 -50.34
C PRO A 96 -21.14 -34.51 -50.80
N THR A 97 -21.43 -33.30 -50.32
CA THR A 97 -20.58 -32.13 -50.57
C THR A 97 -19.40 -32.16 -49.60
N TRP A 98 -18.22 -31.77 -50.06
CA TRP A 98 -16.97 -31.85 -49.27
C TRP A 98 -16.34 -30.47 -49.09
N GLY A 99 -17.03 -29.59 -48.36
CA GLY A 99 -16.52 -28.29 -47.96
C GLY A 99 -15.49 -28.36 -46.85
N VAL A 100 -14.73 -27.28 -46.71
CA VAL A 100 -13.70 -27.12 -45.69
C VAL A 100 -14.34 -26.87 -44.32
N LEU A 101 -13.88 -27.61 -43.32
CA LEU A 101 -14.24 -27.44 -41.91
C LEU A 101 -13.15 -26.70 -41.14
N LEU A 102 -11.88 -26.95 -41.48
CA LEU A 102 -10.73 -26.37 -40.81
C LEU A 102 -9.57 -26.26 -41.80
N ARG A 103 -8.95 -25.09 -41.88
CA ARG A 103 -7.65 -24.90 -42.55
C ARG A 103 -6.57 -24.86 -41.48
N LEU A 104 -5.71 -25.86 -41.47
CA LEU A 104 -4.47 -25.84 -40.70
C LEU A 104 -3.42 -25.15 -41.55
N PRO A 105 -2.94 -23.96 -41.15
CA PRO A 105 -1.97 -23.25 -41.94
C PRO A 105 -0.63 -24.01 -41.99
N GLY A 106 0.15 -23.77 -43.05
CA GLY A 106 1.45 -24.40 -43.25
C GLY A 106 2.49 -24.06 -42.19
N LEU A 107 3.66 -24.69 -42.28
CA LEU A 107 4.87 -24.42 -41.47
C LEU A 107 5.18 -22.92 -41.30
N ALA A 108 4.86 -22.09 -42.30
CA ALA A 108 5.03 -20.64 -42.26
C ALA A 108 4.25 -19.94 -41.13
N THR A 109 3.13 -20.49 -40.67
CA THR A 109 2.30 -19.87 -39.61
C THR A 109 2.64 -20.40 -38.21
N PHE A 110 3.12 -21.64 -38.10
CA PHE A 110 3.71 -22.16 -36.85
C PHE A 110 4.99 -21.42 -36.44
N LEU A 111 5.67 -20.78 -37.38
CA LEU A 111 6.93 -20.07 -37.14
C LEU A 111 6.77 -18.60 -36.72
N ARG A 112 5.55 -18.04 -36.69
CA ARG A 112 5.32 -16.70 -36.11
C ARG A 112 5.57 -16.64 -34.59
N GLY A 113 5.75 -17.79 -33.93
CA GLY A 113 6.21 -17.89 -32.55
C GLY A 113 7.67 -18.38 -32.40
N GLY A 114 8.41 -18.61 -33.49
CA GLY A 114 9.76 -19.17 -33.47
C GLY A 114 10.85 -18.17 -33.89
N ILE A 115 12.12 -18.54 -33.66
CA ILE A 115 13.29 -17.73 -34.06
C ILE A 115 13.87 -18.26 -35.36
N ILE A 116 13.96 -17.43 -36.39
CA ILE A 116 14.53 -17.79 -37.69
C ILE A 116 16.06 -17.55 -37.68
N PRO A 117 16.90 -18.58 -37.83
CA PRO A 117 18.35 -18.40 -37.86
C PRO A 117 18.80 -17.79 -39.19
N LEU A 118 19.61 -16.73 -39.10
CA LEU A 118 20.24 -16.03 -40.21
C LEU A 118 21.76 -16.23 -40.16
N THR A 119 22.36 -16.42 -41.33
CA THR A 119 23.81 -16.47 -41.50
C THR A 119 24.26 -15.26 -42.30
N ILE A 120 25.32 -14.58 -41.85
CA ILE A 120 25.94 -13.49 -42.62
C ILE A 120 26.60 -14.07 -43.86
N THR A 121 26.15 -13.62 -45.03
CA THR A 121 26.62 -14.04 -46.35
C THR A 121 27.52 -13.01 -47.04
N GLY A 122 27.60 -11.78 -46.51
CA GLY A 122 28.47 -10.72 -47.00
C GLY A 122 28.25 -9.38 -46.28
N GLY A 123 28.69 -8.28 -46.91
CA GLY A 123 28.52 -6.91 -46.40
C GLY A 123 29.74 -6.36 -45.65
N ILE A 124 29.54 -5.22 -44.99
CA ILE A 124 30.56 -4.51 -44.17
C ILE A 124 30.09 -4.39 -42.71
N ALA A 125 30.96 -3.94 -41.80
CA ALA A 125 30.70 -4.01 -40.36
C ALA A 125 29.39 -3.34 -39.88
N ASN A 126 29.06 -2.16 -40.41
CA ASN A 126 27.82 -1.46 -40.09
C ASN A 126 26.68 -1.78 -41.07
N TRP A 127 26.90 -2.67 -42.02
CA TRP A 127 25.91 -3.07 -43.02
C TRP A 127 26.13 -4.51 -43.53
N PRO A 128 25.96 -5.52 -42.65
CA PRO A 128 26.01 -6.91 -43.07
C PRO A 128 24.81 -7.31 -43.94
N VAL A 129 25.06 -8.31 -44.78
CA VAL A 129 24.05 -9.02 -45.56
C VAL A 129 23.92 -10.42 -45.00
N ALA A 130 22.70 -10.83 -44.68
CA ALA A 130 22.38 -12.13 -44.10
C ALA A 130 21.32 -12.87 -44.94
N SER A 131 21.31 -14.18 -44.83
CA SER A 131 20.27 -15.04 -45.43
C SER A 131 19.89 -16.15 -44.46
N ALA A 132 18.64 -16.62 -44.50
CA ALA A 132 18.31 -17.86 -43.78
C ALA A 132 18.82 -19.08 -44.55
N ILE A 133 19.06 -20.17 -43.82
CA ILE A 133 19.61 -21.41 -44.35
C ILE A 133 18.67 -22.61 -44.07
N GLY A 134 18.86 -23.70 -44.81
CA GLY A 134 18.10 -24.94 -44.64
C GLY A 134 16.61 -24.77 -44.90
N VAL A 135 15.76 -25.35 -44.04
CA VAL A 135 14.29 -25.30 -44.16
C VAL A 135 13.70 -23.89 -44.08
N PHE A 136 14.48 -22.92 -43.59
CA PHE A 136 14.05 -21.51 -43.48
C PHE A 136 14.31 -20.70 -44.76
N ALA A 137 15.12 -21.20 -45.69
CA ALA A 137 15.50 -20.46 -46.90
C ALA A 137 14.28 -20.17 -47.81
N SER A 138 13.29 -21.05 -47.86
CA SER A 138 12.09 -20.89 -48.69
C SER A 138 11.06 -19.90 -48.12
N ILE A 139 11.26 -19.40 -46.90
CA ILE A 139 10.28 -18.54 -46.21
C ILE A 139 10.84 -17.17 -45.79
N VAL A 140 12.10 -16.85 -46.12
CA VAL A 140 12.72 -15.57 -45.73
C VAL A 140 11.97 -14.36 -46.30
N SER A 141 11.36 -14.51 -47.48
CA SER A 141 10.51 -13.49 -48.10
C SER A 141 9.18 -13.26 -47.38
N ALA A 142 8.83 -14.10 -46.39
CA ALA A 142 7.60 -14.00 -45.61
C ALA A 142 7.82 -13.39 -44.20
N ILE A 143 9.05 -13.02 -43.84
CA ILE A 143 9.35 -12.34 -42.58
C ILE A 143 8.58 -11.01 -42.52
N ALA A 144 7.76 -10.86 -41.49
CA ALA A 144 6.87 -9.74 -41.27
C ALA A 144 7.13 -9.04 -39.93
N ASN A 145 6.43 -7.94 -39.69
CA ASN A 145 6.47 -7.22 -38.41
C ASN A 145 6.08 -8.16 -37.25
N GLY A 146 6.89 -8.19 -36.19
CA GLY A 146 6.72 -9.04 -35.02
C GLY A 146 7.60 -10.29 -35.00
N ASP A 147 8.10 -10.74 -36.15
CA ASP A 147 8.89 -11.98 -36.26
C ASP A 147 10.29 -11.82 -35.65
N PHE A 148 10.83 -12.93 -35.13
CA PHE A 148 12.15 -12.97 -34.51
C PHE A 148 13.17 -13.69 -35.40
N VAL A 149 14.37 -13.14 -35.46
CA VAL A 149 15.52 -13.73 -36.14
C VAL A 149 16.70 -13.84 -35.18
N SER A 150 17.55 -14.85 -35.36
CA SER A 150 18.83 -14.94 -34.67
C SER A 150 19.96 -14.73 -35.66
N VAL A 151 20.95 -13.91 -35.32
CA VAL A 151 22.09 -13.63 -36.19
C VAL A 151 23.38 -13.51 -35.39
N SER A 152 24.44 -14.15 -35.89
CA SER A 152 25.82 -13.97 -35.42
C SER A 152 26.55 -13.00 -36.34
N PHE A 153 26.85 -11.79 -35.86
CA PHE A 153 27.59 -10.81 -36.66
C PHE A 153 29.08 -11.14 -36.72
N THR A 154 29.71 -11.00 -37.88
CA THR A 154 31.13 -11.35 -38.08
C THR A 154 32.11 -10.24 -37.67
N SER A 155 31.60 -9.05 -37.37
CA SER A 155 32.38 -7.86 -37.02
C SER A 155 31.61 -6.98 -36.05
N SER A 156 32.33 -6.29 -35.16
CA SER A 156 31.72 -5.30 -34.28
C SER A 156 31.31 -4.05 -35.06
N ASN A 157 30.22 -3.41 -34.66
CA ASN A 157 29.82 -2.14 -35.28
C ASN A 157 30.72 -0.99 -34.80
N SER A 158 30.93 0.01 -35.65
CA SER A 158 31.64 1.26 -35.31
C SER A 158 30.72 2.48 -35.24
N GLY A 159 29.41 2.29 -35.47
CA GLY A 159 28.37 3.31 -35.45
C GLY A 159 27.00 2.69 -35.75
N PRO A 160 26.02 3.50 -36.23
CA PRO A 160 24.69 3.01 -36.56
C PRO A 160 24.73 1.85 -37.56
N MET A 161 23.96 0.81 -37.28
CA MET A 161 24.00 -0.43 -38.03
C MET A 161 22.76 -0.62 -38.89
N GLN A 162 22.94 -1.23 -40.06
CA GLN A 162 21.87 -1.72 -40.93
C GLN A 162 22.05 -3.20 -41.23
N LEU A 163 20.96 -3.92 -41.47
CA LEU A 163 20.98 -5.34 -41.84
C LEU A 163 20.12 -5.54 -43.09
N THR A 164 20.73 -6.14 -44.12
CA THR A 164 20.00 -6.65 -45.29
C THR A 164 19.76 -8.14 -45.14
N VAL A 165 18.52 -8.60 -45.28
CA VAL A 165 18.16 -10.02 -45.22
C VAL A 165 17.68 -10.50 -46.59
N GLY A 166 18.32 -11.50 -47.19
CA GLY A 166 18.01 -12.00 -48.53
C GLY A 166 16.56 -12.48 -48.66
N GLY A 167 15.78 -11.90 -49.58
CA GLY A 167 14.34 -12.12 -49.70
C GLY A 167 13.48 -10.99 -49.13
N ILE A 168 14.07 -10.07 -48.36
CA ILE A 168 13.46 -8.82 -47.86
C ILE A 168 14.26 -7.65 -48.47
N SER A 169 13.75 -7.02 -49.52
CA SER A 169 14.56 -6.26 -50.48
C SER A 169 15.00 -4.84 -50.07
N ALA A 170 15.24 -4.55 -48.77
CA ALA A 170 15.82 -3.28 -48.34
C ALA A 170 16.74 -3.44 -47.11
N ALA A 171 17.76 -2.58 -47.02
CA ALA A 171 18.58 -2.44 -45.82
C ALA A 171 17.75 -1.81 -44.69
N SER A 172 17.74 -2.45 -43.53
CA SER A 172 16.92 -2.06 -42.39
C SER A 172 17.81 -1.68 -41.21
N PRO A 173 17.61 -0.52 -40.56
CA PRO A 173 18.32 -0.16 -39.33
C PRO A 173 18.19 -1.27 -38.27
N VAL A 174 19.30 -1.56 -37.59
CA VAL A 174 19.33 -2.35 -36.35
C VAL A 174 19.45 -1.37 -35.20
N LEU A 175 18.49 -1.44 -34.28
CA LEU A 175 18.32 -0.52 -33.16
C LEU A 175 18.46 -1.25 -31.83
N GLY A 176 18.83 -0.51 -30.80
CA GLY A 176 18.88 -0.99 -29.42
C GLY A 176 17.52 -1.43 -28.91
N ALA A 177 17.50 -2.08 -27.74
CA ALA A 177 16.25 -2.49 -27.08
C ALA A 177 15.36 -1.28 -26.71
N ASP A 178 15.97 -0.11 -26.50
CA ASP A 178 15.32 1.19 -26.30
C ASP A 178 14.78 1.82 -27.61
N GLY A 179 15.13 1.27 -28.78
CA GLY A 179 14.73 1.77 -30.09
C GLY A 179 15.63 2.88 -30.63
N GLN A 180 16.74 3.19 -29.97
CA GLN A 180 17.73 4.16 -30.46
C GLN A 180 18.69 3.52 -31.46
N ALA A 181 19.34 4.37 -32.26
CA ALA A 181 20.39 3.92 -33.17
C ALA A 181 21.61 3.43 -32.38
N LEU A 182 22.17 2.29 -32.79
CA LEU A 182 23.33 1.73 -32.10
C LEU A 182 24.55 2.64 -32.20
N VAL A 183 25.33 2.72 -31.12
CA VAL A 183 26.65 3.34 -31.08
C VAL A 183 27.74 2.29 -31.26
N GLY A 184 28.95 2.72 -31.64
CA GLY A 184 30.05 1.80 -31.91
C GLY A 184 30.40 0.92 -30.70
N GLY A 185 30.52 -0.39 -30.93
CA GLY A 185 30.89 -1.38 -29.92
C GLY A 185 29.72 -2.14 -29.28
N GLU A 186 28.47 -1.75 -29.53
CA GLU A 186 27.29 -2.43 -28.97
C GLU A 186 27.02 -3.79 -29.63
N ILE A 187 27.41 -3.94 -30.89
CA ILE A 187 27.51 -5.23 -31.56
C ILE A 187 28.94 -5.71 -31.46
N VAL A 188 29.10 -6.94 -30.97
CA VAL A 188 30.40 -7.59 -30.81
C VAL A 188 30.50 -8.75 -31.79
N ALA A 189 31.61 -8.77 -32.54
CA ALA A 189 31.92 -9.85 -33.48
C ALA A 189 31.82 -11.23 -32.81
N GLY A 190 31.13 -12.16 -33.46
CA GLY A 190 30.96 -13.54 -33.04
C GLY A 190 29.86 -13.80 -32.02
N ARG A 191 29.12 -12.77 -31.56
CA ARG A 191 27.98 -12.95 -30.65
C ARG A 191 26.68 -13.19 -31.40
N ASN A 192 25.83 -14.04 -30.84
CA ASN A 192 24.46 -14.19 -31.29
C ASN A 192 23.59 -13.09 -30.72
N TYR A 193 22.75 -12.52 -31.58
CA TYR A 193 21.71 -11.56 -31.23
C TYR A 193 20.37 -12.08 -31.70
N ILE A 194 19.34 -11.92 -30.87
CA ILE A 194 17.95 -12.10 -31.26
C ILE A 194 17.40 -10.73 -31.62
N LEU A 195 16.96 -10.58 -32.87
CA LEU A 195 16.35 -9.36 -33.38
C LEU A 195 14.88 -9.60 -33.64
N GLN A 196 14.04 -8.61 -33.33
CA GLN A 196 12.64 -8.60 -33.71
C GLN A 196 12.41 -7.60 -34.84
N ARG A 197 11.63 -7.99 -35.86
CA ARG A 197 11.22 -7.08 -36.91
C ARG A 197 10.18 -6.09 -36.37
N ARG A 198 10.47 -4.78 -36.45
CA ARG A 198 9.57 -3.69 -36.05
C ARG A 198 9.42 -2.72 -37.23
N GLY A 199 8.37 -2.92 -38.02
CA GLY A 199 8.13 -2.19 -39.26
C GLY A 199 9.28 -2.37 -40.27
N SER A 200 9.95 -1.27 -40.61
CA SER A 200 11.12 -1.25 -41.49
C SER A 200 12.45 -1.54 -40.80
N ASN A 201 12.46 -1.69 -39.47
CA ASN A 201 13.67 -1.75 -38.65
C ASN A 201 13.76 -3.10 -37.90
N TRP A 202 14.93 -3.37 -37.33
CA TRP A 202 15.21 -4.49 -36.43
C TRP A 202 15.50 -3.95 -35.02
N ARG A 203 14.95 -4.59 -33.99
CA ARG A 203 15.22 -4.25 -32.59
C ARG A 203 15.95 -5.40 -31.90
N ILE A 204 17.05 -5.12 -31.22
CA ILE A 204 17.72 -6.13 -30.39
C ILE A 204 16.82 -6.45 -29.19
N VAL A 205 16.51 -7.74 -29.01
CA VAL A 205 15.71 -8.25 -27.89
C VAL A 205 16.61 -8.97 -26.88
N SER A 206 17.67 -9.61 -27.35
CA SER A 206 18.65 -10.29 -26.50
C SER A 206 19.99 -10.43 -27.23
N GLY A 207 21.09 -10.44 -26.47
CA GLY A 207 22.43 -10.74 -26.94
C GLY A 207 23.24 -11.46 -25.86
N ASP A 208 24.19 -12.30 -26.26
CA ASP A 208 25.05 -13.03 -25.32
C ASP A 208 25.95 -12.06 -24.51
N ILE A 209 26.08 -12.30 -23.19
CA ILE A 209 27.05 -11.61 -22.31
C ILE A 209 28.16 -12.59 -21.95
N SER A 210 29.43 -12.14 -22.02
CA SER A 210 30.57 -12.95 -21.62
C SER A 210 30.85 -12.88 -20.12
N PHE A 211 31.42 -13.96 -19.55
CA PHE A 211 31.88 -13.99 -18.16
C PHE A 211 32.88 -12.86 -17.82
N ALA A 212 33.69 -12.42 -18.79
CA ALA A 212 34.64 -11.33 -18.60
C ALA A 212 33.94 -9.97 -18.39
N GLU A 213 32.82 -9.73 -19.07
CA GLU A 213 32.02 -8.52 -18.89
C GLU A 213 31.29 -8.53 -17.56
N MET A 214 30.73 -9.69 -17.16
CA MET A 214 30.16 -9.86 -15.82
C MET A 214 31.19 -9.61 -14.72
N ALA A 215 32.44 -10.09 -14.91
CA ALA A 215 33.52 -9.86 -13.96
C ALA A 215 33.93 -8.38 -13.89
N THR A 216 33.93 -7.68 -15.02
CA THR A 216 34.25 -6.24 -15.09
C THR A 216 33.17 -5.41 -14.39
N GLU A 217 31.90 -5.71 -14.65
CA GLU A 217 30.78 -5.03 -14.00
C GLU A 217 30.73 -5.32 -12.49
N ARG A 218 31.02 -6.57 -12.09
CA ARG A 218 31.19 -6.93 -10.67
C ARG A 218 32.31 -6.11 -10.02
N LEU A 219 33.44 -5.93 -10.69
CA LEU A 219 34.55 -5.12 -10.18
C LEU A 219 34.17 -3.64 -10.04
N ASN A 220 33.41 -3.09 -10.99
CA ASN A 220 32.91 -1.72 -10.92
C ASN A 220 31.97 -1.52 -9.72
N ARG A 221 31.05 -2.46 -9.48
CA ARG A 221 30.13 -2.42 -8.33
C ARG A 221 30.87 -2.53 -6.99
N ILE A 222 31.80 -3.49 -6.87
CA ILE A 222 32.63 -3.63 -5.66
C ILE A 222 33.45 -2.36 -5.41
N THR A 223 33.98 -1.74 -6.46
CA THR A 223 34.75 -0.50 -6.33
C THR A 223 33.85 0.66 -5.86
N ALA A 224 32.61 0.75 -6.35
CA ALA A 224 31.64 1.74 -5.90
C ALA A 224 31.23 1.51 -4.43
N ASP A 225 31.02 0.26 -4.02
CA ASP A 225 30.66 -0.11 -2.64
C ASP A 225 31.79 0.16 -1.64
N VAL A 226 33.05 -0.01 -2.05
CA VAL A 226 34.20 0.29 -1.18
C VAL A 226 34.50 1.79 -1.11
N LEU A 227 34.07 2.58 -2.09
CA LEU A 227 34.10 4.04 -2.00
C LEU A 227 33.04 4.60 -1.02
N THR A 228 31.99 3.83 -0.70
CA THR A 228 30.92 4.22 0.24
C THR A 228 31.03 3.56 1.62
N GLY A 229 31.70 2.42 1.75
CA GLY A 229 31.86 1.66 3.01
C GLY A 229 33.07 2.06 3.90
N THR A 230 33.06 1.59 5.16
CA THR A 230 34.19 1.70 6.11
C THR A 230 35.12 0.50 6.00
N VAL A 231 36.40 0.69 5.69
CA VAL A 231 37.39 -0.41 5.67
C VAL A 231 38.09 -0.55 7.03
N GLN A 232 37.96 -1.72 7.65
CA GLN A 232 38.70 -2.05 8.86
C GLN A 232 40.18 -2.29 8.52
N LEU A 233 41.08 -1.51 9.12
CA LEU A 233 42.52 -1.66 8.94
C LEU A 233 43.07 -2.71 9.91
N THR A 234 43.92 -3.59 9.38
CA THR A 234 44.62 -4.63 10.16
C THR A 234 45.79 -5.22 9.36
N PRO A 235 46.93 -5.54 10.00
CA PRO A 235 47.31 -5.21 11.37
C PRO A 235 47.57 -3.70 11.58
N ILE A 236 47.47 -3.25 12.83
CA ILE A 236 47.89 -1.92 13.29
C ILE A 236 49.16 -2.05 14.13
N SER A 237 50.14 -1.18 13.91
CA SER A 237 51.40 -1.10 14.65
C SER A 237 51.87 0.37 14.79
N GLY A 238 53.02 0.58 15.43
CA GLY A 238 53.59 1.92 15.66
C GLY A 238 53.29 2.49 17.04
N THR A 239 53.38 3.82 17.18
CA THR A 239 53.07 4.56 18.42
C THR A 239 51.74 5.31 18.30
N GLY A 240 51.27 5.92 19.39
CA GLY A 240 50.08 6.78 19.35
C GLY A 240 50.23 8.01 18.44
N ASP A 241 51.46 8.47 18.18
CA ASP A 241 51.76 9.63 17.33
C ASP A 241 52.11 9.23 15.87
N ALA A 242 52.55 7.99 15.65
CA ALA A 242 52.93 7.47 14.34
C ALA A 242 52.37 6.05 14.13
N ILE A 243 51.16 5.98 13.59
CA ILE A 243 50.41 4.74 13.36
C ILE A 243 50.80 4.16 12.00
N THR A 244 51.09 2.86 11.96
CA THR A 244 51.23 2.10 10.71
C THR A 244 50.13 1.07 10.62
N ALA A 245 49.50 0.95 9.46
CA ALA A 245 48.35 0.10 9.23
C ALA A 245 48.47 -0.61 7.88
N ALA A 246 47.84 -1.77 7.73
CA ALA A 246 47.71 -2.47 6.45
C ALA A 246 46.24 -2.62 6.04
N LEU A 247 46.04 -2.87 4.74
CA LEU A 247 44.76 -3.32 4.22
C LEU A 247 44.58 -4.81 4.56
N PRO A 248 43.35 -5.25 4.89
CA PRO A 248 43.01 -6.66 4.90
C PRO A 248 43.40 -7.35 3.59
N ALA A 249 43.88 -8.59 3.65
CA ALA A 249 44.42 -9.31 2.49
C ALA A 249 43.37 -9.56 1.38
N ASP A 250 42.11 -9.75 1.78
CA ASP A 250 40.94 -9.86 0.91
C ASP A 250 40.62 -8.54 0.19
N VAL A 251 40.78 -7.40 0.87
CA VAL A 251 40.63 -6.07 0.25
C VAL A 251 41.79 -5.78 -0.71
N GLY A 252 43.03 -6.05 -0.31
CA GLY A 252 44.20 -5.88 -1.19
C GLY A 252 44.17 -6.81 -2.42
N GLY A 253 43.71 -8.06 -2.24
CA GLY A 253 43.62 -9.07 -3.31
C GLY A 253 42.58 -8.79 -4.38
N THR A 254 41.62 -7.87 -4.12
CA THR A 254 40.62 -7.43 -5.09
C THR A 254 41.07 -6.21 -5.90
N GLY A 255 42.33 -5.78 -5.77
CA GLY A 255 42.90 -4.65 -6.51
C GLY A 255 42.61 -3.28 -5.91
N ILE A 256 42.12 -3.24 -4.66
CA ILE A 256 41.84 -2.00 -3.95
C ILE A 256 43.11 -1.52 -3.24
N PHE A 257 43.55 -0.31 -3.56
CA PHE A 257 44.73 0.31 -2.97
C PHE A 257 44.34 1.33 -1.89
N ALA A 258 45.22 1.54 -0.90
CA ALA A 258 44.98 2.48 0.21
C ALA A 258 44.71 3.92 -0.25
N ALA A 259 45.15 4.27 -1.48
CA ALA A 259 44.94 5.59 -2.08
C ALA A 259 43.45 5.83 -2.36
N ASN A 260 42.71 4.76 -2.64
CA ASN A 260 41.31 4.79 -3.06
C ASN A 260 40.35 4.73 -1.86
N LEU A 261 40.85 4.53 -0.64
CA LEU A 261 40.01 4.48 0.55
C LEU A 261 39.45 5.87 0.89
N ARG A 262 38.14 5.92 1.17
CA ARG A 262 37.47 7.14 1.64
C ARG A 262 37.20 7.11 3.14
N ARG A 263 36.90 5.95 3.72
CA ARG A 263 36.63 5.78 5.14
C ARG A 263 37.34 4.55 5.69
N ILE A 264 37.94 4.71 6.87
CA ILE A 264 38.70 3.66 7.55
C ILE A 264 38.23 3.52 8.99
N ARG A 265 38.37 2.32 9.54
CA ARG A 265 38.30 2.06 10.98
C ARG A 265 39.60 1.42 11.44
N PHE A 266 40.15 1.88 12.55
CA PHE A 266 41.41 1.36 13.10
C PHE A 266 41.37 1.36 14.63
N GLN A 267 42.17 0.49 15.26
CA GLN A 267 42.31 0.44 16.71
C GLN A 267 43.62 1.09 17.14
N ALA A 268 43.56 2.15 17.95
CA ALA A 268 44.78 2.79 18.45
C ALA A 268 45.49 1.87 19.46
N GLN A 269 46.79 1.64 19.31
CA GLN A 269 47.56 0.76 20.20
C GLN A 269 48.07 1.46 21.46
N SER A 270 48.18 2.79 21.42
CA SER A 270 48.68 3.61 22.53
C SER A 270 48.07 5.01 22.45
N PRO A 271 47.99 5.75 23.58
CA PRO A 271 47.59 7.14 23.54
C PRO A 271 48.58 8.00 22.77
N ASN A 272 48.09 9.03 22.09
CA ASN A 272 48.95 10.01 21.44
C ASN A 272 49.47 11.04 22.46
N THR A 273 50.68 11.54 22.26
CA THR A 273 51.27 12.60 23.09
C THR A 273 51.34 13.94 22.35
N GLY A 274 51.14 13.94 21.03
CA GLY A 274 51.10 15.13 20.19
C GLY A 274 50.39 14.88 18.87
N ALA A 275 50.86 15.53 17.80
CA ALA A 275 50.29 15.40 16.46
C ALA A 275 50.43 13.97 15.93
N VAL A 276 49.35 13.44 15.35
CA VAL A 276 49.27 12.04 14.91
C VAL A 276 49.39 11.92 13.39
N THR A 277 50.09 10.88 12.94
CA THR A 277 50.12 10.45 11.54
C THR A 277 49.72 8.99 11.40
N ILE A 278 49.17 8.61 10.24
CA ILE A 278 48.84 7.25 9.86
C ILE A 278 49.40 6.91 8.48
N ASN A 279 50.13 5.79 8.37
CA ASN A 279 50.65 5.23 7.12
C ASN A 279 49.93 3.92 6.80
N ILE A 280 49.15 3.89 5.71
CA ILE A 280 48.32 2.75 5.34
C ILE A 280 48.93 2.05 4.13
N ALA A 281 49.29 0.78 4.28
CA ALA A 281 49.86 -0.08 3.24
C ALA A 281 51.07 0.55 2.51
N GLY A 282 51.92 1.29 3.24
CA GLY A 282 53.18 1.83 2.71
C GLY A 282 53.03 3.08 1.83
N GLN A 283 51.89 3.76 1.85
CA GLN A 283 51.66 4.98 1.05
C GLN A 283 52.33 6.26 1.61
N GLY A 284 53.00 6.15 2.75
CA GLY A 284 53.60 7.29 3.44
C GLY A 284 52.72 7.77 4.59
N ALA A 285 53.34 8.48 5.53
CA ALA A 285 52.67 8.99 6.72
C ALA A 285 51.79 10.19 6.36
N VAL A 286 50.50 10.12 6.71
CA VAL A 286 49.50 11.17 6.48
C VAL A 286 48.98 11.69 7.81
N SER A 287 48.82 13.00 7.96
CA SER A 287 48.29 13.58 9.20
C SER A 287 46.87 13.09 9.50
N LEU A 288 46.66 12.70 10.76
CA LEU A 288 45.35 12.39 11.33
C LEU A 288 44.90 13.58 12.19
N ARG A 289 43.70 14.08 11.90
CA ARG A 289 43.13 15.32 12.45
C ARG A 289 41.82 15.02 13.17
N ASN A 290 41.39 15.95 14.03
CA ASN A 290 40.08 15.86 14.65
C ASN A 290 38.97 16.14 13.62
N ALA A 291 37.71 15.97 14.03
CA ALA A 291 36.55 16.20 13.15
C ALA A 291 36.51 17.61 12.52
N ALA A 292 37.02 18.63 13.23
CA ALA A 292 37.10 20.01 12.76
C ALA A 292 38.35 20.31 11.90
N GLY A 293 39.21 19.31 11.65
CA GLY A 293 40.44 19.46 10.87
C GLY A 293 41.66 19.97 11.64
N GLY A 294 41.55 20.22 12.95
CA GLY A 294 42.66 20.60 13.82
C GLY A 294 43.55 19.43 14.23
N GLU A 295 44.69 19.71 14.86
CA GLU A 295 45.56 18.68 15.44
C GLU A 295 44.82 17.91 16.55
N LEU A 296 45.17 16.63 16.73
CA LEU A 296 44.68 15.87 17.88
C LEU A 296 45.40 16.34 19.14
N ALA A 297 44.63 16.66 20.19
CA ALA A 297 45.19 16.97 21.50
C ALA A 297 45.90 15.75 22.08
N ALA A 298 46.84 15.96 23.01
CA ALA A 298 47.45 14.85 23.75
C ALA A 298 46.36 14.03 24.47
N ALA A 299 46.52 12.70 24.48
CA ALA A 299 45.58 11.71 25.00
C ALA A 299 44.20 11.67 24.30
N TYR A 300 44.06 12.26 23.10
CA TYR A 300 42.84 12.12 22.30
C TYR A 300 42.59 10.67 21.88
N LEU A 301 43.63 9.98 21.45
CA LEU A 301 43.59 8.54 21.20
C LEU A 301 43.78 7.79 22.52
N SER A 302 43.03 6.70 22.68
CA SER A 302 43.13 5.78 23.81
C SER A 302 43.50 4.40 23.31
N ALA A 303 44.42 3.74 24.02
CA ALA A 303 44.82 2.37 23.70
C ALA A 303 43.62 1.42 23.69
N GLY A 304 43.56 0.55 22.68
CA GLY A 304 42.53 -0.47 22.51
C GLY A 304 41.18 0.03 21.96
N ARG A 305 41.02 1.33 21.68
CA ARG A 305 39.76 1.86 21.12
C ARG A 305 39.75 1.90 19.62
N PHE A 306 38.60 1.59 19.03
CA PHE A 306 38.38 1.82 17.62
C PHE A 306 37.99 3.27 17.33
N TYR A 307 38.56 3.80 16.25
CA TYR A 307 38.27 5.10 15.69
C TYR A 307 37.92 4.95 14.22
N GLU A 308 36.96 5.74 13.75
CA GLU A 308 36.66 5.86 12.33
C GLU A 308 37.16 7.20 11.81
N ALA A 309 37.83 7.17 10.66
CA ALA A 309 38.33 8.36 9.99
C ALA A 309 37.90 8.40 8.52
N VAL A 310 37.65 9.61 8.03
CA VAL A 310 37.33 9.89 6.63
C VAL A 310 38.47 10.68 6.01
N LYS A 311 38.82 10.33 4.77
CA LYS A 311 39.85 11.03 3.99
C LYS A 311 39.31 12.38 3.55
N ASP A 312 39.97 13.44 3.96
CA ASP A 312 39.70 14.81 3.51
C ASP A 312 40.96 15.42 2.88
N GLY A 313 40.92 15.57 1.55
CA GLY A 313 42.07 15.93 0.74
C GLY A 313 43.25 14.97 0.96
N SER A 314 44.37 15.54 1.39
CA SER A 314 45.60 14.81 1.72
C SER A 314 45.70 14.40 3.20
N THR A 315 44.64 14.53 3.99
CA THR A 315 44.63 14.22 5.43
C THR A 315 43.50 13.26 5.81
N TRP A 316 43.58 12.67 7.01
CA TRP A 316 42.49 11.87 7.58
C TRP A 316 41.84 12.64 8.73
N ARG A 317 40.50 12.63 8.84
CA ARG A 317 39.74 13.25 9.93
C ARG A 317 38.96 12.21 10.71
N ILE A 318 39.17 12.14 12.02
CA ILE A 318 38.40 11.27 12.91
C ILE A 318 36.96 11.80 12.98
N GLN A 319 35.98 10.94 12.68
CA GLN A 319 34.55 11.25 12.73
C GLN A 319 33.89 10.68 13.99
N SER A 320 34.36 9.53 14.46
CA SER A 320 33.83 8.86 15.65
C SER A 320 34.92 8.03 16.34
N GLY A 321 34.72 7.77 17.62
CA GLY A 321 35.54 6.88 18.43
C GLY A 321 34.67 6.15 19.44
N GLU A 322 35.09 4.95 19.82
CA GLU A 322 34.40 4.20 20.86
C GLU A 322 34.41 4.95 22.20
N VAL A 323 33.26 5.00 22.85
CA VAL A 323 33.10 5.52 24.21
C VAL A 323 32.79 4.35 25.12
N THR A 324 33.48 4.26 26.24
CA THR A 324 33.25 3.20 27.21
C THR A 324 32.01 3.49 28.06
N ARG A 325 31.34 2.43 28.53
CA ARG A 325 30.21 2.57 29.45
C ARG A 325 30.58 3.36 30.71
N SER A 326 31.81 3.22 31.20
CA SER A 326 32.32 3.98 32.35
C SER A 326 32.39 5.48 32.11
N GLU A 327 32.76 5.92 30.91
CA GLU A 327 32.79 7.35 30.56
C GLU A 327 31.37 7.92 30.44
N LEU A 328 30.46 7.18 29.80
CA LEU A 328 29.04 7.56 29.75
C LEU A 328 28.44 7.62 31.16
N SER A 329 28.79 6.68 32.04
CA SER A 329 28.35 6.69 33.44
C SER A 329 28.94 7.84 34.25
N ALA A 330 30.19 8.23 34.01
CA ALA A 330 30.82 9.37 34.68
C ALA A 330 30.18 10.70 34.24
N GLU A 331 29.94 10.88 32.94
CA GLU A 331 29.22 12.04 32.40
C GLU A 331 27.77 12.08 32.90
N ALA A 332 27.09 10.94 32.94
CA ALA A 332 25.74 10.84 33.50
C ALA A 332 25.72 11.20 34.99
N ALA A 333 26.72 10.79 35.77
CA ALA A 333 26.84 11.16 37.18
C ALA A 333 27.09 12.66 37.37
N LEU A 334 27.93 13.28 36.52
CA LEU A 334 28.14 14.74 36.53
C LEU A 334 26.84 15.50 36.22
N ARG A 335 26.09 15.05 35.22
CA ARG A 335 24.79 15.66 34.86
C ARG A 335 23.73 15.45 35.93
N ALA A 336 23.68 14.27 36.56
CA ALA A 336 22.79 14.00 37.68
C ALA A 336 23.08 14.96 38.84
N SER A 337 24.35 15.15 39.20
CA SER A 337 24.74 16.12 40.24
C SER A 337 24.36 17.56 39.90
N ALA A 338 24.42 17.96 38.63
CA ALA A 338 24.00 19.29 38.19
C ALA A 338 22.47 19.47 38.27
N ILE A 339 21.71 18.43 37.95
CA ILE A 339 20.24 18.41 38.09
C ILE A 339 19.84 18.48 39.57
N ASP A 340 20.50 17.73 40.44
CA ASP A 340 20.24 17.76 41.88
C ASP A 340 20.49 19.16 42.46
N ALA A 341 21.57 19.84 42.04
CA ALA A 341 21.85 21.21 42.43
C ALA A 341 20.77 22.20 41.97
N LEU A 342 20.25 22.03 40.76
CA LEU A 342 19.17 22.87 40.23
C LEU A 342 17.85 22.63 40.97
N ASN A 343 17.53 21.37 41.26
CA ASN A 343 16.33 21.00 42.01
C ASN A 343 16.34 21.55 43.44
N LEU A 344 17.50 21.62 44.08
CA LEU A 344 17.65 22.24 45.40
C LEU A 344 17.30 23.74 45.34
N ILE A 345 17.84 24.46 44.34
CA ILE A 345 17.56 25.89 44.13
C ILE A 345 16.06 26.12 43.87
N MET A 346 15.43 25.26 43.05
CA MET A 346 13.99 25.35 42.78
C MET A 346 13.14 25.05 44.02
N GLY A 347 13.57 24.09 44.85
CA GLY A 347 12.93 23.77 46.12
C GLY A 347 12.98 24.94 47.10
N ASP A 348 14.11 25.61 47.23
CA ASP A 348 14.27 26.79 48.09
C ASP A 348 13.37 27.95 47.63
N ILE A 349 13.30 28.22 46.31
CA ILE A 349 12.41 29.24 45.74
C ILE A 349 10.94 28.89 45.98
N SER A 350 10.56 27.62 45.78
CA SER A 350 9.19 27.15 46.01
C SER A 350 8.82 27.22 47.48
N ALA A 351 9.74 26.92 48.40
CA ALA A 351 9.52 27.03 49.84
C ALA A 351 9.39 28.50 50.29
N GLU A 352 10.09 29.42 49.64
CA GLU A 352 9.95 30.87 49.87
C GLU A 352 8.60 31.40 49.38
N LEU A 353 8.06 30.85 48.29
CA LEU A 353 6.74 31.16 47.73
C LEU A 353 5.57 30.51 48.50
N GLU A 354 5.76 29.30 49.02
CA GLU A 354 4.76 28.51 49.74
C GLU A 354 4.79 28.73 51.26
N ALA A 355 5.77 29.47 51.78
CA ALA A 355 5.78 29.85 53.19
C ALA A 355 4.47 30.60 53.51
N PRO A 356 3.66 30.13 54.47
CA PRO A 356 2.42 30.80 54.83
C PRO A 356 2.74 32.24 55.22
N LEU A 357 2.18 33.21 54.50
CA LEU A 357 2.21 34.62 54.91
C LEU A 357 1.54 34.69 56.28
N GLU A 358 2.35 34.76 57.34
CA GLU A 358 1.88 34.78 58.72
C GLU A 358 0.83 35.89 58.87
N THR A 359 -0.39 35.50 59.20
CA THR A 359 -1.39 36.46 59.66
C THR A 359 -0.91 37.05 60.97
N VAL A 360 -0.64 38.35 60.99
CA VAL A 360 -0.25 39.05 62.20
C VAL A 360 -1.52 39.63 62.84
N LEU A 361 -1.80 39.22 64.08
CA LEU A 361 -2.85 39.84 64.89
C LEU A 361 -2.25 41.08 65.56
N GLU A 362 -2.63 42.26 65.10
CA GLU A 362 -2.16 43.53 65.65
C GLU A 362 -3.35 44.46 65.87
N ASN A 363 -3.46 45.03 67.08
CA ASN A 363 -4.56 45.92 67.49
C ASN A 363 -5.99 45.34 67.31
N GLY A 364 -6.14 44.02 67.38
CA GLY A 364 -7.43 43.34 67.25
C GLY A 364 -7.87 43.05 65.82
N THR A 365 -7.04 43.37 64.83
CA THR A 365 -7.24 43.05 63.41
C THR A 365 -6.30 41.92 62.98
N ASN A 366 -6.83 40.87 62.35
CA ASN A 366 -6.08 39.81 61.68
C ASN A 366 -5.69 40.26 60.28
N TRP A 367 -4.45 40.68 60.08
CA TRP A 367 -3.95 41.12 58.78
C TRP A 367 -3.60 39.93 57.90
N THR A 368 -4.10 39.95 56.66
CA THR A 368 -4.05 38.82 55.72
C THR A 368 -3.44 39.22 54.38
N THR A 369 -3.11 40.49 54.18
CA THR A 369 -2.48 40.98 52.95
C THR A 369 -1.53 42.13 53.27
N PHE A 370 -0.32 42.07 52.71
CA PHE A 370 0.75 43.04 52.93
C PHE A 370 1.30 43.57 51.60
N ASP A 371 1.86 44.79 51.59
CA ASP A 371 2.50 45.37 50.41
C ASP A 371 3.91 44.78 50.17
N ALA A 372 4.55 45.19 49.09
CA ALA A 372 5.91 44.74 48.75
C ALA A 372 6.98 45.15 49.79
N LEU A 373 6.67 46.07 50.71
CA LEU A 373 7.51 46.48 51.84
C LEU A 373 7.04 45.84 53.17
N ARG A 374 6.15 44.85 53.11
CA ARG A 374 5.54 44.13 54.24
C ARG A 374 4.70 44.98 55.20
N ARG A 375 4.06 46.05 54.71
CA ARG A 375 3.07 46.82 55.48
C ARG A 375 1.67 46.25 55.26
N ALA A 376 0.86 46.18 56.30
CA ALA A 376 -0.47 45.60 56.21
C ALA A 376 -1.40 46.47 55.34
N ILE A 377 -2.09 45.84 54.37
CA ILE A 377 -3.04 46.51 53.47
C ILE A 377 -4.47 46.08 53.76
N MET A 378 -4.69 44.80 54.11
CA MET A 378 -6.03 44.25 54.31
C MET A 378 -6.05 43.22 55.45
N GLY A 379 -7.08 43.27 56.28
CA GLY A 379 -7.27 42.39 57.42
C GLY A 379 -8.71 42.38 57.93
N TRP A 380 -9.00 41.53 58.89
CA TRP A 380 -10.34 41.38 59.48
C TRP A 380 -10.32 41.57 60.99
N ASP A 381 -11.22 42.38 61.51
CA ASP A 381 -11.48 42.48 62.95
C ASP A 381 -12.94 42.10 63.29
N ALA A 382 -13.31 42.21 64.57
CA ALA A 382 -14.65 41.89 65.05
C ALA A 382 -15.78 42.74 64.44
N THR A 383 -15.46 43.83 63.75
CA THR A 383 -16.39 44.74 63.08
C THR A 383 -16.46 44.54 61.57
N GLY A 384 -15.50 43.81 60.98
CA GLY A 384 -15.52 43.42 59.57
C GLY A 384 -14.16 43.54 58.88
N LEU A 385 -14.18 43.68 57.55
CA LEU A 385 -12.98 43.88 56.73
C LEU A 385 -12.44 45.31 56.91
N ILE A 386 -11.18 45.40 57.31
CA ILE A 386 -10.40 46.64 57.36
C ILE A 386 -9.44 46.65 56.15
N ALA A 387 -9.51 47.70 55.34
CA ALA A 387 -8.59 47.92 54.22
C ALA A 387 -7.98 49.32 54.32
N ILE A 388 -6.65 49.42 54.23
CA ILE A 388 -5.92 50.69 54.20
C ILE A 388 -5.75 51.10 52.74
N LEU A 389 -6.58 52.05 52.29
CA LEU A 389 -6.55 52.53 50.91
C LEU A 389 -5.59 53.72 50.79
N GLY A 390 -4.31 53.41 50.53
CA GLY A 390 -3.36 54.37 49.97
C GLY A 390 -3.82 54.81 48.57
N ASP A 391 -3.78 56.11 48.32
CA ASP A 391 -4.25 56.82 47.13
C ASP A 391 -4.24 56.07 45.77
N ARG A 392 -5.44 55.67 45.31
CA ARG A 392 -5.98 56.05 43.98
C ARG A 392 -7.38 55.48 43.77
N THR A 393 -8.36 56.37 43.96
CA THR A 393 -9.65 56.42 43.25
C THR A 393 -10.62 55.25 43.40
N ILE A 394 -11.34 55.33 44.51
CA ILE A 394 -12.72 54.87 44.74
C ILE A 394 -13.66 55.47 43.67
N VAL A 395 -14.07 54.69 42.67
CA VAL A 395 -15.30 54.99 41.90
C VAL A 395 -16.18 53.75 41.65
N ASN A 396 -15.70 52.50 41.74
CA ASN A 396 -16.49 51.35 41.24
C ASN A 396 -16.89 50.24 42.23
N ALA A 397 -16.58 50.31 43.53
CA ALA A 397 -16.88 49.20 44.45
C ALA A 397 -18.18 49.36 45.27
N ALA A 398 -18.82 50.53 45.26
CA ALA A 398 -19.89 50.86 46.21
C ALA A 398 -21.30 50.28 45.95
N PRO A 399 -21.71 49.77 44.75
CA PRO A 399 -23.06 49.22 44.60
C PRO A 399 -23.23 47.69 44.60
N ARG A 400 -22.18 46.85 44.76
CA ARG A 400 -22.32 45.38 44.61
C ARG A 400 -22.33 44.54 45.87
N VAL A 401 -22.09 45.13 47.04
CA VAL A 401 -22.19 44.38 48.31
C VAL A 401 -23.04 45.19 49.28
N PHE A 402 -24.24 45.56 48.81
CA PHE A 402 -25.25 46.16 49.68
C PHE A 402 -25.53 45.22 50.85
N ALA A 403 -25.26 45.74 52.03
CA ALA A 403 -25.99 45.43 53.24
C ALA A 403 -27.49 45.63 53.00
N GLN A 404 -28.30 44.62 53.35
CA GLN A 404 -29.51 44.66 54.21
C GLN A 404 -30.14 43.23 54.22
N PRO A 405 -30.80 42.82 55.32
CA PRO A 405 -31.19 41.43 55.57
C PRO A 405 -32.51 41.07 54.88
N VAL A 406 -32.59 39.90 54.26
CA VAL A 406 -33.85 39.35 53.77
C VAL A 406 -34.02 37.94 54.31
N ASP A 407 -35.04 37.76 55.15
CA ASP A 407 -35.60 36.46 55.52
C ASP A 407 -36.02 35.71 54.24
N ALA A 408 -35.32 34.62 53.92
CA ALA A 408 -35.73 33.68 52.87
C ALA A 408 -35.98 32.31 53.48
N VAL A 409 -37.25 31.90 53.44
CA VAL A 409 -37.80 30.61 53.83
C VAL A 409 -37.03 29.46 53.17
N VAL A 410 -36.41 28.60 53.99
CA VAL A 410 -35.74 27.38 53.52
C VAL A 410 -36.80 26.29 53.29
N GLN A 411 -37.14 26.03 52.03
CA GLN A 411 -37.92 24.84 51.68
C GLN A 411 -36.98 23.62 51.54
N THR A 412 -37.00 22.74 52.54
CA THR A 412 -36.53 21.36 52.40
C THR A 412 -37.52 20.58 51.54
N VAL A 413 -37.10 20.11 50.36
CA VAL A 413 -37.86 19.12 49.60
C VAL A 413 -37.61 17.75 50.22
N GLN A 414 -38.66 17.16 50.77
CA GLN A 414 -38.64 15.88 51.47
C GLN A 414 -38.44 14.73 50.46
N GLY A 415 -37.38 13.92 50.63
CA GLY A 415 -37.20 12.66 49.87
C GLY A 415 -35.83 12.36 49.25
N GLN A 416 -34.78 13.15 49.47
CA GLN A 416 -33.45 12.88 48.91
C GLN A 416 -32.38 12.51 49.96
N THR A 417 -31.49 11.60 49.57
CA THR A 417 -30.41 10.99 50.37
C THR A 417 -29.17 11.88 50.56
N ALA A 418 -29.22 13.14 50.13
CA ALA A 418 -28.10 14.10 50.24
C ALA A 418 -28.59 15.56 50.35
N ARG A 419 -27.70 16.43 50.87
CA ARG A 419 -27.86 17.90 50.95
C ARG A 419 -26.86 18.57 50.00
N VAL A 420 -27.30 19.48 49.14
CA VAL A 420 -26.42 20.33 48.32
C VAL A 420 -25.85 21.47 49.17
N LEU A 421 -24.53 21.66 49.09
CA LEU A 421 -23.78 22.66 49.84
C LEU A 421 -23.33 23.82 48.95
N ASP A 422 -23.14 23.58 47.65
CA ASP A 422 -22.78 24.60 46.67
C ASP A 422 -23.19 24.16 45.26
N THR A 423 -23.37 25.12 44.35
CA THR A 423 -23.73 24.89 42.96
C THR A 423 -22.91 25.73 41.99
N ASP A 424 -22.69 25.22 40.78
CA ASP A 424 -22.09 26.00 39.70
C ASP A 424 -23.05 27.07 39.16
N ALA A 425 -22.57 27.86 38.19
CA ALA A 425 -23.35 28.93 37.57
C ALA A 425 -24.61 28.44 36.83
N ASP A 426 -24.67 27.15 36.48
CA ASP A 426 -25.79 26.51 35.80
C ASP A 426 -26.74 25.80 36.79
N GLY A 427 -26.46 25.87 38.10
CA GLY A 427 -27.29 25.33 39.17
C GLY A 427 -27.03 23.86 39.50
N ASN A 428 -25.97 23.24 38.96
CA ASN A 428 -25.61 21.86 39.29
C ASN A 428 -24.88 21.80 40.64
N ALA A 429 -25.17 20.79 41.46
CA ALA A 429 -24.52 20.62 42.76
C ALA A 429 -23.03 20.28 42.63
N VAL A 430 -22.15 21.15 43.12
CA VAL A 430 -20.68 20.97 43.09
C VAL A 430 -20.18 20.36 44.40
N TRP A 431 -20.86 20.65 45.50
CA TRP A 431 -20.57 20.07 46.82
C TRP A 431 -21.84 19.51 47.43
N VAL A 432 -21.80 18.27 47.95
CA VAL A 432 -22.93 17.64 48.63
C VAL A 432 -22.51 16.95 49.92
N TRP A 433 -23.45 16.87 50.86
CA TRP A 433 -23.33 16.09 52.08
C TRP A 433 -24.32 14.92 52.03
N LYS A 434 -23.80 13.69 51.98
CA LYS A 434 -24.63 12.47 51.96
C LYS A 434 -24.94 12.00 53.38
N TYR A 435 -26.17 11.61 53.65
CA TYR A 435 -26.59 11.09 54.96
C TYR A 435 -26.58 9.55 54.96
N GLY A 436 -26.17 8.92 56.08
CA GLY A 436 -26.14 7.45 56.24
C GLY A 436 -24.92 6.96 57.01
N ALA A 437 -24.81 5.64 57.22
CA ALA A 437 -23.68 5.02 57.91
C ALA A 437 -22.35 5.17 57.13
N ASP A 438 -22.44 5.28 55.81
CA ASP A 438 -21.34 5.63 54.89
C ASP A 438 -21.43 7.11 54.42
N GLY A 439 -22.13 7.95 55.20
CA GLY A 439 -22.34 9.36 54.88
C GLY A 439 -21.07 10.20 55.04
N GLY A 440 -20.89 11.18 54.16
CA GLY A 440 -19.71 12.04 54.13
C GLY A 440 -19.85 13.20 53.16
N PHE A 441 -18.83 14.05 53.16
CA PHE A 441 -18.67 15.15 52.21
C PHE A 441 -18.23 14.59 50.86
N ASP A 442 -18.98 14.89 49.81
CA ASP A 442 -18.71 14.45 48.46
C ASP A 442 -18.73 15.67 47.53
N GLY A 443 -17.75 15.76 46.64
CA GLY A 443 -17.55 16.93 45.79
C GLY A 443 -17.38 16.51 44.35
N ILE A 444 -18.14 17.13 43.45
CA ILE A 444 -17.84 17.08 42.02
C ILE A 444 -16.75 18.11 41.78
N MET A 445 -15.51 17.65 41.70
CA MET A 445 -14.37 18.51 41.35
C MET A 445 -14.62 19.17 39.99
N SER A 446 -14.50 20.49 39.90
CA SER A 446 -14.69 21.22 38.64
C SER A 446 -13.69 20.75 37.57
N GLN A 447 -14.04 20.92 36.30
CA GLN A 447 -13.13 20.63 35.18
C GLN A 447 -11.79 21.35 35.36
N ASP A 448 -11.82 22.60 35.84
CA ASP A 448 -10.64 23.40 36.19
C ASP A 448 -9.76 22.75 37.27
N PHE A 449 -10.33 22.05 38.25
CA PHE A 449 -9.55 21.31 39.25
C PHE A 449 -8.83 20.12 38.62
N TRP A 450 -9.52 19.35 37.76
CA TRP A 450 -8.91 18.26 37.02
C TRP A 450 -7.83 18.74 36.05
N ASP A 451 -8.03 19.91 35.42
CA ASP A 451 -7.07 20.50 34.51
C ASP A 451 -5.79 20.92 35.23
N ARG A 452 -5.91 21.52 36.43
CA ARG A 452 -4.75 21.84 37.29
C ARG A 452 -4.06 20.60 37.86
N GLY A 453 -4.82 19.58 38.25
CA GLY A 453 -4.28 18.32 38.75
C GLY A 453 -3.56 17.48 37.68
N ARG A 454 -3.96 17.63 36.41
CA ARG A 454 -3.40 16.90 35.26
C ARG A 454 -1.92 17.18 35.04
N ASP A 455 -1.52 18.44 35.15
CA ASP A 455 -0.13 18.88 34.98
C ASP A 455 0.74 18.46 36.19
N ALA A 456 0.20 18.57 37.41
CA ALA A 456 0.89 18.19 38.64
C ALA A 456 1.06 16.67 38.82
N LEU A 457 0.15 15.86 38.28
CA LEU A 457 0.20 14.40 38.32
C LEU A 457 0.86 13.77 37.08
N ASN A 458 1.34 14.59 36.13
CA ASN A 458 1.87 14.15 34.84
C ASN A 458 0.89 13.26 34.04
N ILE A 459 -0.42 13.46 34.21
CA ILE A 459 -1.49 12.74 33.49
C ILE A 459 -1.76 13.45 32.13
N GLY A 460 -0.69 13.96 31.52
CA GLY A 460 -0.76 14.87 30.38
C GLY A 460 0.59 15.25 29.76
N GLY A 461 1.71 14.73 30.26
CA GLY A 461 3.01 14.89 29.59
C GLY A 461 2.91 14.45 28.13
N GLN A 462 3.66 15.09 27.23
CA GLN A 462 3.62 14.80 25.78
C GLN A 462 3.76 13.29 25.55
N PHE A 463 2.64 12.61 25.32
CA PHE A 463 2.60 11.21 24.89
C PHE A 463 3.08 11.05 23.45
N LEU A 464 3.11 12.17 22.71
CA LEU A 464 3.56 12.22 21.35
C LEU A 464 5.08 12.08 21.31
N SER A 465 5.56 11.09 20.57
CA SER A 465 6.97 10.79 20.43
C SER A 465 7.73 11.98 19.83
N THR A 466 8.82 12.37 20.50
CA THR A 466 9.75 13.39 20.01
C THR A 466 10.93 12.79 19.26
N THR A 467 11.08 11.46 19.27
CA THR A 467 12.21 10.73 18.67
C THR A 467 11.80 9.83 17.51
N GLU A 468 10.51 9.47 17.41
CA GLU A 468 10.00 8.59 16.38
C GLU A 468 9.03 9.33 15.44
N VAL A 469 8.90 8.84 14.22
CA VAL A 469 7.96 9.33 13.21
C VAL A 469 7.50 8.19 12.31
N GLU A 470 6.25 8.26 11.85
CA GLU A 470 5.71 7.39 10.80
C GLU A 470 5.58 8.17 9.50
N LEU A 471 5.92 7.51 8.38
CA LEU A 471 5.72 8.06 7.05
C LEU A 471 4.53 7.33 6.41
N SER A 472 3.46 8.07 6.17
CA SER A 472 2.15 7.51 5.80
C SER A 472 1.55 8.27 4.62
N GLY A 473 1.63 7.70 3.42
CA GLY A 473 1.07 8.30 2.20
C GLY A 473 -0.41 8.01 2.02
N VAL A 474 -1.10 8.83 1.22
CA VAL A 474 -2.46 8.55 0.76
C VAL A 474 -2.49 8.51 -0.77
N ASN A 475 -2.99 7.39 -1.30
CA ASN A 475 -3.11 7.14 -2.73
C ASN A 475 -4.54 6.78 -3.11
N GLY A 476 -4.88 7.07 -4.36
CA GLY A 476 -6.19 6.76 -4.93
C GLY A 476 -6.71 7.87 -5.83
N GLN A 477 -8.02 8.06 -5.85
CA GLN A 477 -8.71 8.92 -6.82
C GLN A 477 -9.56 10.00 -6.13
N SER A 478 -10.67 10.44 -6.74
CA SER A 478 -11.44 11.63 -6.32
C SER A 478 -11.82 11.69 -4.84
N LEU A 479 -12.04 10.56 -4.17
CA LEU A 479 -12.41 10.53 -2.75
C LEU A 479 -11.21 10.73 -1.81
N THR A 480 -9.96 10.53 -2.23
CA THR A 480 -8.77 10.86 -1.42
C THR A 480 -8.57 12.36 -1.29
N VAL A 481 -8.97 13.11 -2.32
CA VAL A 481 -8.93 14.57 -2.37
C VAL A 481 -9.98 15.19 -1.43
N GLY A 482 -11.08 14.45 -1.20
CA GLY A 482 -12.16 14.84 -0.30
C GLY A 482 -13.19 15.78 -0.91
N GLY A 483 -14.33 15.90 -0.21
CA GLY A 483 -15.45 16.74 -0.59
C GLY A 483 -15.30 18.22 -0.20
N PRO A 484 -16.09 19.11 -0.82
CA PRO A 484 -16.08 20.54 -0.51
C PRO A 484 -16.62 20.83 0.90
N TYR A 485 -16.10 21.90 1.52
CA TYR A 485 -16.65 22.43 2.76
C TYR A 485 -18.06 22.99 2.58
N ASN A 486 -18.88 22.89 3.63
CA ASN A 486 -20.23 23.44 3.66
C ASN A 486 -20.56 23.97 5.08
N ALA A 487 -21.83 24.34 5.32
CA ALA A 487 -22.24 24.88 6.61
C ALA A 487 -22.15 23.88 7.78
N ALA A 488 -22.17 22.57 7.49
CA ALA A 488 -22.05 21.53 8.51
C ALA A 488 -20.58 21.34 8.96
N PHE A 489 -19.61 21.59 8.07
CA PHE A 489 -18.20 21.55 8.40
C PHE A 489 -17.39 22.51 7.53
N THR A 490 -16.75 23.48 8.19
CA THR A 490 -16.04 24.60 7.58
C THR A 490 -14.52 24.41 7.62
N VAL A 491 -13.81 25.13 6.75
CA VAL A 491 -12.33 25.12 6.74
C VAL A 491 -11.71 25.59 8.06
N SER A 492 -12.34 26.51 8.78
CA SER A 492 -11.85 26.96 10.09
C SER A 492 -11.96 25.88 11.15
N GLN A 493 -13.07 25.12 11.14
CA GLN A 493 -13.22 23.96 12.02
C GLN A 493 -12.21 22.86 11.67
N ALA A 494 -11.96 22.59 10.39
CA ALA A 494 -10.92 21.64 9.97
C ALA A 494 -9.53 22.08 10.44
N ARG A 495 -9.16 23.35 10.25
CA ARG A 495 -7.87 23.90 10.69
C ARG A 495 -7.68 23.85 12.21
N ALA A 496 -8.77 23.95 12.98
CA ALA A 496 -8.71 23.82 14.43
C ALA A 496 -8.30 22.41 14.90
N LEU A 497 -8.37 21.39 14.02
CA LEU A 497 -7.92 20.02 14.31
C LEU A 497 -6.42 19.82 14.05
N ALA A 498 -5.75 20.76 13.36
CA ALA A 498 -4.33 20.64 13.05
C ALA A 498 -3.48 20.61 14.33
N ASN A 499 -2.60 19.63 14.45
CA ASN A 499 -1.82 19.37 15.66
C ASN A 499 -0.46 18.73 15.32
N ASP A 500 0.44 18.65 16.29
CA ASP A 500 1.80 18.12 16.09
C ASP A 500 1.84 16.61 15.78
N GLY A 501 0.73 15.89 15.93
CA GLY A 501 0.61 14.48 15.59
C GLY A 501 0.43 14.19 14.10
N CYS A 502 0.06 15.20 13.29
CA CYS A 502 -0.06 15.11 11.84
C CYS A 502 0.82 16.18 11.20
N LEU A 503 1.78 15.74 10.41
CA LEU A 503 2.84 16.56 9.83
C LEU A 503 2.83 16.45 8.29
N GLU A 504 3.44 17.42 7.63
CA GLU A 504 3.73 17.41 6.21
C GLU A 504 5.17 17.86 5.94
N VAL A 505 5.65 17.65 4.71
CA VAL A 505 6.96 18.16 4.29
C VAL A 505 6.82 19.62 3.89
N ALA A 506 7.40 20.51 4.70
CA ALA A 506 7.34 21.94 4.50
C ALA A 506 8.06 22.37 3.22
N GLY A 507 7.57 23.43 2.57
CA GLY A 507 8.29 24.08 1.48
C GLY A 507 8.28 23.35 0.13
N MET A 508 7.57 22.22 0.00
CA MET A 508 7.39 21.55 -1.30
C MET A 508 6.56 22.43 -2.25
N THR A 509 6.82 22.32 -3.56
CA THR A 509 6.08 23.05 -4.60
C THR A 509 5.56 22.11 -5.66
N ARG A 510 4.46 22.50 -6.32
CA ARG A 510 3.92 21.81 -7.50
C ARG A 510 4.79 22.10 -8.74
N GLY A 511 4.55 21.39 -9.84
CA GLY A 511 5.23 21.61 -11.12
C GLY A 511 5.12 23.04 -11.67
N ASP A 512 4.08 23.79 -11.26
CA ASP A 512 3.90 25.22 -11.57
C ASP A 512 4.54 26.17 -10.53
N ASN A 513 5.39 25.65 -9.65
CA ASN A 513 6.08 26.35 -8.57
C ASN A 513 5.18 26.96 -7.48
N VAL A 514 3.90 26.61 -7.42
CA VAL A 514 3.03 26.99 -6.30
C VAL A 514 3.37 26.16 -5.07
N LEU A 515 3.54 26.84 -3.92
CA LEU A 515 3.77 26.22 -2.61
C LEU A 515 2.62 25.27 -2.25
N ILE A 516 2.98 24.08 -1.78
CA ILE A 516 2.08 23.14 -1.14
C ILE A 516 2.17 23.41 0.36
N ALA A 517 1.05 23.80 0.96
CA ALA A 517 0.94 24.14 2.37
C ALA A 517 -0.24 23.38 3.01
N ASP A 518 -0.53 22.20 2.48
CA ASP A 518 -1.56 21.30 2.95
C ASP A 518 -1.29 19.85 2.49
N THR A 519 -1.90 18.92 3.21
CA THR A 519 -1.73 17.48 3.03
C THR A 519 -2.39 16.92 1.76
N LEU A 520 -3.05 17.73 0.91
CA LEU A 520 -3.61 17.25 -0.36
C LEU A 520 -2.55 17.04 -1.44
N GLY A 521 -1.34 17.57 -1.21
CA GLY A 521 -0.24 17.41 -2.15
C GLY A 521 -0.48 18.09 -3.50
N PRO A 522 0.22 17.66 -4.56
CA PRO A 522 0.27 18.39 -5.83
C PRO A 522 -0.90 18.08 -6.77
N ARG A 523 -1.64 17.00 -6.50
CA ARG A 523 -2.69 16.45 -7.37
C ARG A 523 -2.16 16.27 -8.80
N GLY A 524 -3.00 16.52 -9.82
CA GLY A 524 -2.64 16.38 -11.23
C GLY A 524 -1.55 17.33 -11.74
N GLN A 525 -1.10 18.32 -10.96
CA GLN A 525 0.01 19.18 -11.40
C GLN A 525 1.40 18.62 -11.13
N GLY A 526 1.49 17.54 -10.36
CA GLY A 526 2.76 16.92 -9.99
C GLY A 526 3.60 17.77 -9.02
N TYR A 527 4.51 17.15 -8.29
CA TYR A 527 5.54 17.90 -7.57
C TYR A 527 6.56 18.51 -8.53
N ASN A 528 7.14 19.66 -8.16
CA ASN A 528 8.40 20.07 -8.75
C ASN A 528 9.50 19.13 -8.22
N LEU A 529 9.96 18.23 -9.09
CA LEU A 529 10.93 17.19 -8.74
C LEU A 529 12.32 17.74 -8.35
N LEU A 530 12.59 19.03 -8.60
CA LEU A 530 13.82 19.69 -8.14
C LEU A 530 13.71 20.25 -6.71
N ASN A 531 12.49 20.29 -6.15
CA ASN A 531 12.24 20.81 -4.81
C ASN A 531 11.85 19.68 -3.84
N HIS A 532 12.75 19.36 -2.91
CA HIS A 532 12.54 18.35 -1.88
C HIS A 532 11.90 18.90 -0.59
N GLY A 533 11.53 20.19 -0.54
CA GLY A 533 11.06 20.85 0.67
C GLY A 533 12.18 21.40 1.54
N THR A 534 11.84 21.86 2.76
CA THR A 534 12.75 22.55 3.69
C THR A 534 12.71 22.00 5.12
N GLY A 535 11.81 21.06 5.42
CA GLY A 535 11.66 20.49 6.76
C GLY A 535 10.33 19.78 6.96
N LEU A 536 9.95 19.58 8.22
CA LEU A 536 8.63 19.07 8.61
C LEU A 536 7.85 20.18 9.30
N GLU A 537 6.57 20.32 8.97
CA GLU A 537 5.64 21.24 9.63
C GLU A 537 4.30 20.56 9.93
N ARG A 538 3.40 21.26 10.63
CA ARG A 538 2.07 20.74 10.91
C ARG A 538 1.30 20.56 9.62
N GLY A 539 0.79 19.36 9.40
CA GLY A 539 -0.06 19.04 8.26
C GLY A 539 -1.34 19.86 8.35
N MET A 540 -1.64 20.59 7.28
CA MET A 540 -2.87 21.37 7.17
C MET A 540 -3.92 20.69 6.30
N PRO A 541 -5.22 20.96 6.53
CA PRO A 541 -6.27 20.60 5.59
C PRO A 541 -6.23 21.54 4.39
N GLY A 542 -6.65 21.05 3.24
CA GLY A 542 -6.75 21.85 2.03
C GLY A 542 -7.71 23.02 2.13
N ALA A 543 -7.44 24.06 1.33
CA ALA A 543 -8.28 25.26 1.29
C ALA A 543 -9.72 25.00 0.80
N ALA A 544 -9.90 24.03 -0.10
CA ALA A 544 -11.20 23.70 -0.69
C ALA A 544 -11.85 22.42 -0.11
N ALA A 545 -11.04 21.50 0.41
CA ALA A 545 -11.46 20.22 0.97
C ALA A 545 -10.41 19.74 1.97
N PRO A 546 -10.78 18.99 3.02
CA PRO A 546 -9.81 18.53 4.02
C PRO A 546 -8.92 17.39 3.50
N GLY A 547 -9.44 16.52 2.64
CA GLY A 547 -8.76 15.32 2.14
C GLY A 547 -8.66 14.19 3.16
N LEU A 548 -8.47 12.96 2.67
CA LEU A 548 -8.36 11.77 3.53
C LEU A 548 -7.04 11.70 4.31
N ALA A 549 -5.96 12.30 3.79
CA ALA A 549 -4.68 12.38 4.49
C ALA A 549 -4.84 13.11 5.82
N PHE A 550 -5.36 14.35 5.78
CA PHE A 550 -5.68 15.09 7.00
C PHE A 550 -6.72 14.37 7.85
N GLY A 551 -7.84 13.95 7.24
CA GLY A 551 -8.95 13.34 7.97
C GLY A 551 -8.60 12.07 8.75
N THR A 552 -7.63 11.30 8.26
CA THR A 552 -7.14 10.09 8.93
C THR A 552 -6.10 10.43 10.00
N PHE A 553 -5.04 11.16 9.62
CA PHE A 553 -3.86 11.26 10.48
C PHE A 553 -3.93 12.39 11.52
N ALA A 554 -4.80 13.39 11.34
CA ALA A 554 -5.04 14.42 12.36
C ALA A 554 -5.62 13.86 13.66
N VAL A 555 -6.34 12.73 13.60
CA VAL A 555 -7.03 12.13 14.75
C VAL A 555 -6.51 10.76 15.16
N LEU A 556 -5.61 10.13 14.37
CA LEU A 556 -5.08 8.80 14.66
C LEU A 556 -4.50 8.67 16.08
N ASN A 557 -3.71 9.65 16.52
CA ASN A 557 -3.11 9.62 17.86
C ASN A 557 -4.15 9.74 18.99
N LEU A 558 -5.33 10.32 18.73
CA LEU A 558 -6.44 10.33 19.69
C LEU A 558 -7.05 8.93 19.86
N HIS A 559 -7.13 8.14 18.78
CA HIS A 559 -7.59 6.75 18.86
C HIS A 559 -6.53 5.83 19.47
N ARG A 560 -5.25 6.02 19.14
CA ARG A 560 -4.12 5.32 19.80
C ARG A 560 -4.14 5.54 21.31
N LYS A 561 -4.37 6.79 21.75
CA LYS A 561 -4.48 7.14 23.17
C LYS A 561 -5.56 6.34 23.90
N ASP A 562 -6.74 6.18 23.32
CA ASP A 562 -7.83 5.41 23.94
C ASP A 562 -7.45 3.94 24.19
N LEU A 563 -6.56 3.39 23.37
CA LEU A 563 -6.09 2.01 23.46
C LEU A 563 -4.76 1.88 24.21
N GLY A 564 -4.24 2.96 24.79
CA GLY A 564 -2.96 2.97 25.50
C GLY A 564 -1.75 2.74 24.59
N LEU A 565 -1.89 2.98 23.28
CA LEU A 565 -0.81 2.83 22.30
C LEU A 565 0.14 4.03 22.31
N PRO A 566 1.42 3.85 21.91
CA PRO A 566 2.34 4.95 21.68
C PRO A 566 1.74 5.96 20.69
N GLN A 567 1.82 7.25 21.01
CA GLN A 567 1.39 8.31 20.10
C GLN A 567 2.61 8.76 19.31
N ILE A 568 2.59 8.61 18.00
CA ILE A 568 3.74 8.85 17.11
C ILE A 568 3.31 9.88 16.06
N PRO A 569 4.09 10.97 15.84
CA PRO A 569 3.82 11.91 14.75
C PRO A 569 3.81 11.20 13.40
N VAL A 570 2.85 11.57 12.54
CA VAL A 570 2.71 11.00 11.21
C VAL A 570 2.99 12.07 10.16
N VAL A 571 3.98 11.86 9.30
CA VAL A 571 4.22 12.70 8.11
C VAL A 571 3.39 12.13 6.97
N THR A 572 2.51 12.96 6.40
CA THR A 572 1.56 12.53 5.37
C THR A 572 1.44 13.52 4.21
N SER A 573 1.01 13.01 3.06
CA SER A 573 0.50 13.78 1.94
C SER A 573 -0.34 12.88 1.02
N CYS A 574 -1.14 13.47 0.15
CA CYS A 574 -1.92 12.79 -0.87
C CYS A 574 -1.22 12.87 -2.23
N HIS A 575 -1.12 11.73 -2.93
CA HIS A 575 -0.56 11.64 -4.28
C HIS A 575 -1.61 11.26 -5.33
N GLY A 576 -2.83 10.97 -4.87
CA GLY A 576 -3.95 10.59 -5.73
C GLY A 576 -4.42 11.71 -6.66
N ILE A 577 -4.99 11.32 -7.79
CA ILE A 577 -5.55 12.22 -8.81
C ILE A 577 -7.00 11.83 -9.06
N ALA A 578 -7.90 12.81 -9.05
CA ALA A 578 -9.32 12.58 -9.32
C ALA A 578 -9.52 11.88 -10.68
N GLY A 579 -10.33 10.82 -10.68
CA GLY A 579 -10.67 10.06 -11.88
C GLY A 579 -9.57 9.15 -12.44
N ILE A 580 -8.39 9.07 -11.84
CA ILE A 580 -7.29 8.25 -12.37
C ILE A 580 -7.65 6.75 -12.33
N PRO A 581 -7.49 5.98 -13.42
CA PRO A 581 -7.64 4.54 -13.40
C PRO A 581 -6.41 3.88 -12.73
N ILE A 582 -6.52 2.62 -12.29
CA ILE A 582 -5.44 1.99 -11.49
C ILE A 582 -4.21 1.68 -12.35
N GLU A 583 -4.44 1.32 -13.60
CA GLU A 583 -3.41 1.05 -14.60
C GLU A 583 -2.54 2.26 -14.93
N GLU A 584 -2.95 3.49 -14.58
CA GLU A 584 -2.16 4.73 -14.78
C GLU A 584 -1.44 5.21 -13.50
N MET A 585 -1.35 4.35 -12.47
CA MET A 585 -0.74 4.70 -11.17
C MET A 585 0.67 4.13 -10.97
N ASP A 586 1.17 3.32 -11.91
CA ASP A 586 2.49 2.68 -11.84
C ASP A 586 3.58 3.52 -12.53
N ASP A 587 4.79 2.95 -12.61
CA ASP A 587 5.99 3.61 -13.10
C ASP A 587 6.17 3.54 -14.62
N ASP A 588 5.28 2.84 -15.31
CA ASP A 588 5.32 2.67 -16.75
C ASP A 588 4.34 3.66 -17.43
N PRO A 589 4.81 4.58 -18.29
CA PRO A 589 3.92 5.47 -19.01
C PRO A 589 3.15 4.78 -20.15
N ASP A 590 3.43 3.50 -20.45
CA ASP A 590 2.75 2.70 -21.48
C ASP A 590 1.61 1.82 -20.91
N THR A 591 1.51 1.68 -19.58
CA THR A 591 0.38 1.08 -18.85
C THR A 591 -0.72 2.14 -18.70
N GLY A 592 -1.78 2.03 -19.49
CA GLY A 592 -2.91 2.96 -19.49
C GLY A 592 -3.03 3.83 -20.75
N ASN A 593 -3.89 4.87 -20.69
CA ASN A 593 -4.22 5.71 -21.86
C ASN A 593 -3.49 7.06 -21.86
N THR A 594 -2.73 7.37 -20.82
CA THR A 594 -1.97 8.61 -20.69
C THR A 594 -0.47 8.32 -20.71
N THR A 595 0.31 9.18 -21.36
CA THR A 595 1.77 9.03 -21.48
C THR A 595 2.52 9.55 -20.24
N ASN A 596 1.87 9.67 -19.08
CA ASN A 596 2.50 10.20 -17.87
C ASN A 596 2.33 9.27 -16.68
N ALA A 597 3.39 9.15 -15.89
CA ALA A 597 3.41 8.45 -14.61
C ALA A 597 3.37 9.46 -13.44
N ILE A 598 2.49 10.48 -13.50
CA ILE A 598 2.47 11.56 -12.50
C ILE A 598 2.15 11.03 -11.10
N VAL A 599 1.21 10.09 -10.96
CA VAL A 599 0.87 9.52 -9.65
C VAL A 599 2.08 8.83 -9.03
N TRP A 600 2.75 7.97 -9.80
CA TRP A 600 3.98 7.31 -9.38
C TRP A 600 5.10 8.30 -9.08
N SER A 601 5.29 9.31 -9.94
CA SER A 601 6.29 10.36 -9.72
C SER A 601 6.03 11.14 -8.44
N ASN A 602 4.75 11.41 -8.13
CA ASN A 602 4.36 12.08 -6.89
C ASN A 602 4.67 11.22 -5.67
N PHE A 603 4.26 9.96 -5.72
CA PHE A 603 4.51 8.96 -4.72
C PHE A 603 6.02 8.79 -4.43
N ALA A 604 6.83 8.65 -5.49
CA ALA A 604 8.26 8.43 -5.38
C ALA A 604 8.97 9.64 -4.80
N HIS A 605 8.67 10.84 -5.32
CA HIS A 605 9.29 12.09 -4.87
C HIS A 605 8.96 12.42 -3.42
N TRP A 606 7.70 12.24 -3.00
CA TRP A 606 7.31 12.45 -1.61
C TRP A 606 7.93 11.42 -0.67
N SER A 607 7.98 10.14 -1.05
CA SER A 607 8.61 9.09 -0.24
C SER A 607 10.09 9.39 0.01
N GLN A 608 10.83 9.84 -1.02
CA GLN A 608 12.22 10.25 -0.88
C GLN A 608 12.37 11.50 0.00
N SER A 609 11.55 12.52 -0.24
CA SER A 609 11.63 13.80 0.48
C SER A 609 11.26 13.64 1.97
N SER A 610 10.20 12.89 2.28
CA SER A 610 9.80 12.60 3.66
C SER A 610 10.87 11.81 4.42
N LEU A 611 11.48 10.80 3.78
CA LEU A 611 12.59 10.03 4.33
C LEU A 611 13.82 10.91 4.60
N GLN A 612 14.18 11.78 3.64
CA GLN A 612 15.29 12.73 3.78
C GLN A 612 15.09 13.62 5.01
N TRP A 613 13.92 14.23 5.18
CA TRP A 613 13.67 15.16 6.27
C TRP A 613 13.53 14.48 7.63
N ALA A 614 12.90 13.30 7.69
CA ALA A 614 12.85 12.52 8.92
C ALA A 614 14.26 12.13 9.40
N ASN A 615 15.13 11.70 8.49
CA ASN A 615 16.54 11.41 8.80
C ASN A 615 17.33 12.66 9.22
N ALA A 616 17.15 13.78 8.50
CA ALA A 616 17.82 15.04 8.83
C ALA A 616 17.41 15.58 10.21
N ALA A 617 16.16 15.32 10.62
CA ALA A 617 15.65 15.63 11.96
C ALA A 617 16.08 14.62 13.04
N GLY A 618 16.89 13.62 12.70
CA GLY A 618 17.37 12.60 13.63
C GLY A 618 16.27 11.68 14.17
N LYS A 619 15.14 11.54 13.45
CA LYS A 619 14.01 10.71 13.86
C LYS A 619 14.27 9.25 13.54
N LYS A 620 13.87 8.36 14.44
CA LYS A 620 13.69 6.94 14.14
C LYS A 620 12.41 6.77 13.35
N ILE A 621 12.53 6.23 12.14
CA ILE A 621 11.42 6.09 11.20
C ILE A 621 10.78 4.71 11.38
N LEU A 622 9.48 4.70 11.67
CA LEU A 622 8.69 3.50 11.84
C LEU A 622 7.88 3.18 10.57
N PRO A 623 7.56 1.90 10.31
CA PRO A 623 6.58 1.52 9.29
C PRO A 623 5.24 2.24 9.47
N GLY A 624 4.89 3.10 8.52
CA GLY A 624 3.62 3.83 8.53
C GLY A 624 2.46 3.06 7.91
N TRP A 625 1.36 3.79 7.69
CA TRP A 625 0.14 3.31 7.05
C TRP A 625 -0.13 4.06 5.77
N HIS A 626 -0.37 3.33 4.69
CA HIS A 626 -0.78 3.90 3.42
C HIS A 626 -2.28 3.74 3.24
N VAL A 627 -2.98 4.87 3.13
CA VAL A 627 -4.43 4.87 2.87
C VAL A 627 -4.65 4.76 1.37
N TRP A 628 -5.45 3.78 0.97
CA TRP A 628 -5.83 3.53 -0.41
C TRP A 628 -7.34 3.71 -0.57
N CYS A 629 -7.77 4.74 -1.30
CA CYS A 629 -9.19 4.97 -1.59
C CYS A 629 -9.39 5.14 -3.10
N HIS A 630 -9.68 4.00 -3.74
CA HIS A 630 -9.79 3.86 -5.18
C HIS A 630 -10.83 2.80 -5.55
N GLY A 631 -11.25 2.81 -6.82
CA GLY A 631 -12.09 1.78 -7.41
C GLY A 631 -13.26 2.31 -8.22
N THR A 632 -13.69 3.57 -8.05
CA THR A 632 -14.78 4.13 -8.88
C THR A 632 -14.40 4.29 -10.34
N SER A 633 -13.13 4.60 -10.67
CA SER A 633 -12.64 4.54 -12.05
C SER A 633 -12.47 3.11 -12.58
N ALA A 634 -12.42 2.11 -11.70
CA ALA A 634 -12.40 0.68 -12.04
C ALA A 634 -13.80 0.04 -12.10
N GLN A 635 -14.87 0.84 -12.14
CA GLN A 635 -16.25 0.35 -12.17
C GLN A 635 -16.57 -0.63 -13.32
N ASN A 636 -15.80 -0.57 -14.41
CA ASN A 636 -15.94 -1.41 -15.60
C ASN A 636 -15.04 -2.64 -15.62
N MET A 637 -14.07 -2.74 -14.70
CA MET A 637 -13.16 -3.88 -14.63
C MET A 637 -13.93 -5.16 -14.29
N LEU A 638 -13.54 -6.25 -14.92
CA LEU A 638 -14.02 -7.58 -14.63
C LEU A 638 -13.37 -8.10 -13.35
N ARG A 639 -14.02 -9.11 -12.75
CA ARG A 639 -13.56 -9.78 -11.53
C ARG A 639 -12.12 -10.26 -11.68
N GLY A 640 -11.23 -9.82 -10.78
CA GLY A 640 -9.82 -10.20 -10.72
C GLY A 640 -8.87 -9.22 -11.41
N GLU A 641 -9.35 -8.38 -12.33
CA GLU A 641 -8.49 -7.42 -13.05
C GLU A 641 -7.93 -6.36 -12.09
N TYR A 642 -8.77 -5.76 -11.25
CA TYR A 642 -8.31 -4.75 -10.30
C TYR A 642 -7.32 -5.31 -9.27
N ALA A 643 -7.56 -6.55 -8.82
CA ALA A 643 -6.69 -7.21 -7.86
C ALA A 643 -5.30 -7.46 -8.46
N GLN A 644 -5.23 -7.87 -9.73
CA GLN A 644 -3.96 -8.09 -10.43
C GLN A 644 -3.17 -6.79 -10.55
N GLU A 645 -3.79 -5.73 -11.08
CA GLU A 645 -3.16 -4.40 -11.22
C GLU A 645 -2.63 -3.87 -9.88
N TRP A 646 -3.39 -4.07 -8.80
CA TRP A 646 -2.96 -3.66 -7.48
C TRP A 646 -1.75 -4.44 -6.95
N TRP A 647 -1.71 -5.77 -7.14
CA TRP A 647 -0.57 -6.57 -6.70
C TRP A 647 0.70 -6.23 -7.48
N ASP A 648 0.59 -5.92 -8.77
CA ASP A 648 1.71 -5.49 -9.61
C ASP A 648 2.22 -4.12 -9.14
N LEU A 649 1.32 -3.13 -8.98
CA LEU A 649 1.66 -1.81 -8.43
C LEU A 649 2.30 -1.89 -7.04
N GLN A 650 1.79 -2.77 -6.17
CA GLN A 650 2.36 -2.99 -4.85
C GLN A 650 3.77 -3.59 -4.95
N GLY A 651 3.97 -4.55 -5.86
CA GLY A 651 5.27 -5.13 -6.15
C GLY A 651 6.31 -4.07 -6.50
N HIS A 652 5.97 -3.19 -7.45
CA HIS A 652 6.84 -2.08 -7.88
C HIS A 652 7.07 -1.10 -6.72
N SER A 653 6.03 -0.74 -5.97
CA SER A 653 6.12 0.20 -4.82
C SER A 653 7.08 -0.33 -3.75
N LEU A 654 7.00 -1.63 -3.45
CA LEU A 654 7.86 -2.30 -2.47
C LEU A 654 9.32 -2.37 -2.95
N GLU A 655 9.55 -2.62 -4.24
CA GLU A 655 10.89 -2.57 -4.82
C GLU A 655 11.49 -1.16 -4.72
N PHE A 656 10.74 -0.14 -5.12
CA PHE A 656 11.15 1.26 -4.99
C PHE A 656 11.49 1.63 -3.55
N TRP A 657 10.61 1.36 -2.59
CA TRP A 657 10.85 1.68 -1.18
C TRP A 657 12.08 0.97 -0.61
N ARG A 658 12.29 -0.31 -0.95
CA ARG A 658 13.52 -1.03 -0.57
C ARG A 658 14.75 -0.35 -1.15
N SER A 659 14.69 0.13 -2.40
CA SER A 659 15.82 0.77 -3.07
C SER A 659 16.28 2.07 -2.37
N ILE A 660 15.36 2.78 -1.73
CA ILE A 660 15.66 4.04 -1.01
C ILE A 660 15.79 3.84 0.51
N GLY A 661 15.62 2.63 1.04
CA GLY A 661 15.65 2.34 2.48
C GLY A 661 14.42 2.82 3.24
N PHE A 662 13.28 2.97 2.57
CA PHE A 662 12.02 3.35 3.19
C PHE A 662 11.39 2.14 3.92
N PRO A 663 10.95 2.27 5.19
CA PRO A 663 10.33 1.18 5.92
C PRO A 663 9.06 0.67 5.23
N THR A 664 8.92 -0.65 5.05
CA THR A 664 7.75 -1.25 4.39
C THR A 664 6.46 -0.91 5.14
N PRO A 665 5.53 -0.14 4.55
CA PRO A 665 4.31 0.27 5.22
C PRO A 665 3.23 -0.82 5.18
N ARG A 666 2.18 -0.62 5.98
CA ARG A 666 0.92 -1.38 5.93
C ARG A 666 -0.11 -0.61 5.12
N TYR A 667 -1.09 -1.29 4.54
CA TYR A 667 -2.16 -0.65 3.78
C TYR A 667 -3.49 -0.71 4.50
N ILE A 668 -4.27 0.38 4.39
CA ILE A 668 -5.68 0.40 4.74
C ILE A 668 -6.51 0.88 3.54
N PHE A 669 -7.57 0.15 3.23
CA PHE A 669 -8.40 0.36 2.04
C PHE A 669 -9.75 0.97 2.38
N GLY A 670 -10.20 1.88 1.53
CA GLY A 670 -11.63 2.13 1.35
C GLY A 670 -12.21 1.15 0.33
N GLN A 671 -13.43 0.63 0.57
CA GLN A 671 -14.16 -0.14 -0.44
C GLN A 671 -15.23 0.75 -1.09
N PRO A 672 -15.28 0.83 -2.44
CA PRO A 672 -16.18 1.72 -3.14
C PRO A 672 -17.66 1.31 -3.03
N GLY A 673 -18.53 2.32 -3.06
CA GLY A 673 -19.96 2.15 -2.83
C GLY A 673 -20.81 2.04 -4.08
N GLY A 674 -20.22 1.85 -5.26
CA GLY A 674 -20.93 2.06 -6.52
C GLY A 674 -21.24 3.54 -6.77
N ASN A 675 -21.65 3.89 -7.99
CA ASN A 675 -22.25 5.20 -8.26
C ASN A 675 -23.78 5.13 -8.06
N THR A 676 -24.52 6.19 -8.37
CA THR A 676 -26.00 6.24 -8.26
C THR A 676 -26.76 5.58 -9.41
N ASN A 677 -26.07 5.09 -10.44
CA ASN A 677 -26.62 4.30 -11.53
C ASN A 677 -25.60 3.28 -12.06
N ILE A 678 -25.67 2.07 -11.53
CA ILE A 678 -24.72 1.00 -11.85
C ILE A 678 -25.31 -0.07 -12.79
N THR A 679 -26.46 0.18 -13.40
CA THR A 679 -27.19 -0.82 -14.20
C THR A 679 -26.40 -1.37 -15.40
N THR A 680 -25.34 -0.68 -15.80
CA THR A 680 -24.49 -1.02 -16.96
C THR A 680 -23.07 -1.42 -16.60
N GLN A 681 -22.70 -1.40 -15.31
CA GLN A 681 -21.32 -1.59 -14.85
C GLN A 681 -21.24 -2.76 -13.86
N PRO A 682 -20.21 -3.63 -13.94
CA PRO A 682 -20.07 -4.79 -13.07
C PRO A 682 -19.72 -4.44 -11.61
N TRP A 683 -18.93 -3.38 -11.38
CA TRP A 683 -18.39 -3.04 -10.05
C TRP A 683 -17.69 -4.19 -9.33
N ALA A 684 -17.02 -5.07 -10.08
CA ALA A 684 -16.31 -6.22 -9.53
C ALA A 684 -15.14 -5.81 -8.61
N VAL A 685 -14.64 -4.59 -8.76
CA VAL A 685 -13.65 -3.96 -7.88
C VAL A 685 -13.99 -4.02 -6.39
N CYS A 686 -15.27 -3.95 -6.01
CA CYS A 686 -15.66 -4.09 -4.60
C CYS A 686 -15.26 -5.47 -4.06
N ASP A 687 -15.53 -6.50 -4.85
CA ASP A 687 -15.16 -7.86 -4.51
C ASP A 687 -13.63 -8.04 -4.56
N ASP A 688 -12.92 -7.42 -5.51
CA ASP A 688 -11.46 -7.54 -5.65
C ASP A 688 -10.72 -6.90 -4.47
N ILE A 689 -11.19 -5.74 -4.00
CA ILE A 689 -10.68 -5.11 -2.78
C ILE A 689 -10.85 -6.01 -1.56
N LEU A 690 -12.00 -6.70 -1.44
CA LEU A 690 -12.21 -7.62 -0.34
C LEU A 690 -11.30 -8.85 -0.45
N ASP A 691 -11.06 -9.37 -1.67
CA ASP A 691 -10.10 -10.47 -1.89
C ASP A 691 -8.68 -10.09 -1.44
N ILE A 692 -8.22 -8.90 -1.80
CA ILE A 692 -6.91 -8.36 -1.38
C ILE A 692 -6.81 -8.36 0.16
N CYS A 693 -7.84 -7.83 0.83
CA CYS A 693 -7.84 -7.74 2.28
C CYS A 693 -7.93 -9.12 2.96
N GLU A 694 -8.69 -10.07 2.40
CA GLU A 694 -8.79 -11.44 2.89
C GLU A 694 -7.48 -12.22 2.79
N GLN A 695 -6.69 -11.92 1.74
CA GLN A 695 -5.36 -12.47 1.50
C GLN A 695 -4.26 -11.80 2.34
N GLY A 696 -4.59 -10.74 3.09
CA GLY A 696 -3.67 -10.02 3.97
C GLY A 696 -2.87 -8.91 3.28
N GLY A 697 -3.24 -8.50 2.06
CA GLY A 697 -2.59 -7.38 1.36
C GLY A 697 -2.89 -6.01 2.00
N ALA A 698 -4.05 -5.86 2.63
CA ALA A 698 -4.47 -4.65 3.31
C ALA A 698 -5.49 -4.92 4.43
N VAL A 699 -5.72 -3.91 5.26
CA VAL A 699 -6.86 -3.86 6.19
C VAL A 699 -8.02 -3.13 5.50
N LEU A 700 -9.24 -3.66 5.57
CA LEU A 700 -10.41 -2.96 5.04
C LEU A 700 -10.94 -1.95 6.05
N GLY A 701 -10.75 -0.66 5.79
CA GLY A 701 -11.17 0.48 6.60
C GLY A 701 -12.60 0.93 6.28
N ALA A 702 -12.75 2.18 5.83
CA ALA A 702 -14.03 2.80 5.53
C ALA A 702 -14.75 2.12 4.34
N ILE A 703 -16.06 1.88 4.49
CA ILE A 703 -16.90 1.29 3.44
C ILE A 703 -17.81 2.38 2.87
N GLU A 704 -17.57 2.78 1.63
CA GLU A 704 -18.09 4.04 1.07
C GLU A 704 -19.62 4.05 0.93
N TYR A 705 -20.25 2.90 0.62
CA TYR A 705 -21.70 2.81 0.48
C TYR A 705 -22.46 3.25 1.75
N TRP A 706 -21.79 3.18 2.91
CA TRP A 706 -22.36 3.53 4.20
C TRP A 706 -22.56 5.03 4.37
N TYR A 707 -21.79 5.83 3.64
CA TYR A 707 -21.67 7.26 3.89
C TYR A 707 -22.50 8.09 2.91
N PRO A 708 -23.02 9.25 3.33
CA PRO A 708 -23.76 10.12 2.42
C PRO A 708 -22.88 10.75 1.33
N ILE A 709 -23.43 10.89 0.12
CA ILE A 709 -22.86 11.64 -1.01
C ILE A 709 -23.56 13.00 -1.17
N ASP A 710 -22.90 13.93 -1.85
CA ASP A 710 -23.35 15.31 -2.07
C ASP A 710 -23.66 15.63 -3.55
N ASP A 711 -23.11 14.85 -4.48
CA ASP A 711 -23.15 15.15 -5.91
C ASP A 711 -24.06 14.22 -6.75
N ASN A 712 -24.86 13.38 -6.07
CA ASN A 712 -25.68 12.35 -6.69
C ASN A 712 -24.90 11.41 -7.65
N ASN A 713 -23.62 11.18 -7.37
CA ASN A 713 -22.78 10.24 -8.10
C ASN A 713 -22.00 9.33 -7.13
N VAL A 714 -20.91 9.83 -6.54
CA VAL A 714 -20.04 9.08 -5.62
C VAL A 714 -19.40 9.94 -4.53
N HIS A 715 -19.42 11.27 -4.65
CA HIS A 715 -18.54 12.12 -3.85
C HIS A 715 -19.23 12.55 -2.53
N PRO A 716 -18.60 12.32 -1.37
CA PRO A 716 -19.05 12.88 -0.10
C PRO A 716 -18.74 14.38 0.01
N ASP A 717 -19.31 15.06 1.02
CA ASP A 717 -18.90 16.40 1.44
C ASP A 717 -17.70 16.36 2.40
N ALA A 718 -17.24 17.53 2.87
CA ALA A 718 -16.12 17.60 3.82
C ALA A 718 -16.40 16.93 5.18
N LYS A 719 -17.63 17.04 5.73
CA LYS A 719 -17.97 16.39 7.02
C LYS A 719 -17.82 14.88 6.88
N VAL A 720 -18.41 14.31 5.82
CA VAL A 720 -18.36 12.88 5.57
C VAL A 720 -16.95 12.39 5.24
N THR A 721 -16.15 13.17 4.49
CA THR A 721 -14.74 12.86 4.23
C THR A 721 -13.95 12.69 5.54
N MET A 722 -14.18 13.58 6.51
CA MET A 722 -13.53 13.49 7.82
C MET A 722 -13.98 12.25 8.60
N ILE A 723 -15.27 11.89 8.56
CA ILE A 723 -15.78 10.68 9.23
C ILE A 723 -15.18 9.40 8.60
N MET A 724 -15.02 9.36 7.28
CA MET A 724 -14.35 8.26 6.58
C MET A 724 -12.89 8.15 7.04
N GLY A 725 -12.15 9.26 7.07
CA GLY A 725 -10.78 9.32 7.56
C GLY A 725 -10.65 8.88 9.02
N GLU A 726 -11.56 9.33 9.88
CA GLU A 726 -11.59 8.94 11.28
C GLU A 726 -11.91 7.46 11.47
N THR A 727 -12.79 6.89 10.63
CA THR A 727 -13.06 5.45 10.62
C THR A 727 -11.80 4.66 10.26
N ASN A 728 -11.01 5.14 9.29
CA ASN A 728 -9.69 4.56 8.98
C ASN A 728 -8.73 4.69 10.17
N ALA A 729 -8.71 5.85 10.84
CA ALA A 729 -7.86 6.09 12.01
C ALA A 729 -8.19 5.15 13.18
N TRP A 730 -9.48 4.92 13.42
CA TRP A 730 -9.96 3.94 14.39
C TRP A 730 -9.52 2.52 14.01
N ALA A 731 -9.75 2.12 12.75
CA ALA A 731 -9.33 0.81 12.24
C ALA A 731 -7.83 0.56 12.42
N ILE A 732 -6.99 1.54 12.06
CA ILE A 732 -5.54 1.48 12.24
C ILE A 732 -5.20 1.22 13.72
N SER A 733 -5.77 2.02 14.63
CA SER A 733 -5.46 1.92 16.06
C SER A 733 -5.86 0.55 16.65
N GLU A 734 -6.98 -0.02 16.21
CA GLU A 734 -7.42 -1.34 16.66
C GLU A 734 -6.46 -2.44 16.19
N VAL A 735 -6.01 -2.36 14.93
CA VAL A 735 -5.03 -3.32 14.39
C VAL A 735 -3.67 -3.19 15.07
N GLU A 736 -3.25 -1.98 15.42
CA GLU A 736 -2.03 -1.76 16.21
C GLU A 736 -2.12 -2.29 17.63
N ALA A 737 -3.33 -2.28 18.21
CA ALA A 737 -3.61 -2.94 19.49
C ALA A 737 -3.71 -4.47 19.39
N GLY A 738 -3.53 -5.04 18.19
CA GLY A 738 -3.57 -6.48 17.94
C GLY A 738 -4.97 -7.04 17.66
N ASN A 739 -5.98 -6.19 17.50
CA ASN A 739 -7.33 -6.63 17.21
C ASN A 739 -7.55 -6.87 15.70
N THR A 740 -8.44 -7.81 15.37
CA THR A 740 -8.86 -8.05 13.99
C THR A 740 -9.88 -7.00 13.53
N TRP A 741 -9.67 -6.41 12.35
CA TRP A 741 -10.56 -5.37 11.81
C TRP A 741 -11.22 -5.70 10.47
N THR A 742 -10.59 -6.46 9.58
CA THR A 742 -11.22 -6.81 8.29
C THR A 742 -12.32 -7.84 8.50
N ILE A 743 -13.56 -7.48 8.16
CA ILE A 743 -14.68 -8.42 8.12
C ILE A 743 -14.60 -9.18 6.79
N LYS A 744 -14.34 -10.48 6.86
CA LYS A 744 -14.27 -11.36 5.69
C LYS A 744 -15.66 -11.75 5.22
N ARG A 745 -15.76 -12.22 3.98
CA ARG A 745 -16.97 -12.85 3.44
C ARG A 745 -17.44 -13.96 4.39
N PRO A 746 -18.74 -14.07 4.63
CA PRO A 746 -19.26 -15.09 5.51
C PRO A 746 -19.15 -16.47 4.85
N ARG A 747 -19.00 -17.50 5.68
CA ARG A 747 -19.07 -18.88 5.21
C ARG A 747 -20.55 -19.28 5.02
N PRO A 748 -20.95 -19.73 3.82
CA PRO A 748 -22.33 -20.14 3.57
C PRO A 748 -22.57 -21.58 4.04
N VAL A 749 -23.71 -21.83 4.70
CA VAL A 749 -24.16 -23.16 5.12
C VAL A 749 -25.62 -23.34 4.73
N ARG A 750 -25.89 -24.31 3.83
CA ARG A 750 -27.27 -24.71 3.53
C ARG A 750 -27.78 -25.63 4.64
N THR A 751 -28.72 -25.14 5.44
CA THR A 751 -29.35 -25.93 6.51
C THR A 751 -30.60 -26.66 6.04
N SER A 752 -31.21 -26.21 4.95
CA SER A 752 -32.33 -26.88 4.26
C SER A 752 -32.41 -26.43 2.79
N PRO A 753 -33.31 -27.03 1.97
CA PRO A 753 -33.56 -26.55 0.61
C PRO A 753 -34.05 -25.10 0.51
N THR A 754 -34.55 -24.51 1.61
CA THR A 754 -35.13 -23.16 1.66
C THR A 754 -34.40 -22.22 2.62
N GLN A 755 -33.31 -22.67 3.25
CA GLN A 755 -32.55 -21.87 4.21
C GLN A 755 -31.05 -21.93 3.94
N LEU A 756 -30.48 -20.73 3.87
CA LEU A 756 -29.05 -20.47 3.79
C LEU A 756 -28.63 -19.64 5.01
N VAL A 757 -27.64 -20.13 5.76
CA VAL A 757 -27.05 -19.42 6.89
C VAL A 757 -25.69 -18.89 6.48
N LEU A 758 -25.47 -17.60 6.64
CA LEU A 758 -24.19 -16.93 6.44
C LEU A 758 -23.51 -16.74 7.79
N HIS A 759 -22.36 -17.36 7.99
CA HIS A 759 -21.57 -17.26 9.21
C HIS A 759 -20.44 -16.24 9.05
N PHE A 760 -20.51 -15.13 9.78
CA PHE A 760 -19.45 -14.11 9.79
C PHE A 760 -18.37 -14.50 10.81
N ASP A 761 -17.62 -15.54 10.49
CA ASP A 761 -16.63 -16.17 11.38
C ASP A 761 -15.43 -15.23 11.70
N SER A 762 -15.25 -14.14 10.95
CA SER A 762 -14.18 -13.15 11.16
C SER A 762 -14.54 -12.02 12.14
N LEU A 763 -15.76 -12.00 12.66
CA LEU A 763 -16.12 -11.06 13.73
C LEU A 763 -15.33 -11.39 15.00
N ARG A 764 -14.95 -10.34 15.73
CA ARG A 764 -14.34 -10.45 17.06
C ARG A 764 -15.32 -11.13 18.03
N GLU A 765 -14.77 -11.70 19.09
CA GLU A 765 -15.57 -12.38 20.12
C GLU A 765 -16.50 -11.42 20.89
N ASP A 766 -16.14 -10.13 20.93
CA ASP A 766 -16.88 -9.06 21.62
C ASP A 766 -17.89 -8.33 20.73
N GLU A 767 -18.10 -8.78 19.47
CA GLU A 767 -19.02 -8.13 18.54
C GLU A 767 -20.05 -9.09 17.93
N THR A 768 -21.25 -8.56 17.67
CA THR A 768 -22.32 -9.27 16.98
C THR A 768 -22.83 -8.45 15.80
N LEU A 769 -23.65 -9.04 14.94
CA LEU A 769 -24.31 -8.33 13.85
C LEU A 769 -25.53 -7.55 14.39
N GLU A 770 -25.63 -6.30 13.97
CA GLU A 770 -26.77 -5.43 14.24
C GLU A 770 -27.31 -4.80 12.95
N LEU A 771 -28.59 -4.47 12.98
CA LEU A 771 -29.22 -3.68 11.93
C LEU A 771 -29.19 -2.20 12.31
N GLU A 772 -28.81 -1.37 11.36
CA GLU A 772 -28.99 0.07 11.45
C GLU A 772 -30.48 0.45 11.35
N ALA A 773 -30.81 1.65 11.82
CA ALA A 773 -32.15 2.20 11.71
C ALA A 773 -32.66 2.14 10.26
N ALA A 774 -33.89 1.60 10.08
CA ALA A 774 -34.53 1.48 8.77
C ALA A 774 -34.68 2.83 8.04
N THR A 775 -34.62 3.94 8.78
CA THR A 775 -34.67 5.30 8.24
C THR A 775 -33.39 5.73 7.53
N LYS A 776 -32.25 5.01 7.63
CA LYS A 776 -30.98 5.41 6.99
C LYS A 776 -31.13 5.71 5.51
N TYR A 777 -31.88 4.88 4.79
CA TYR A 777 -32.17 5.05 3.36
C TYR A 777 -33.61 5.51 3.09
N ASN A 778 -34.34 5.95 4.13
CA ASN A 778 -35.75 6.33 4.06
C ASN A 778 -36.66 5.30 3.38
N GLY A 779 -36.36 4.01 3.56
CA GLY A 779 -37.14 2.95 2.92
C GLY A 779 -36.96 2.89 1.39
N GLN A 780 -35.76 3.14 0.87
CA GLN A 780 -35.48 3.08 -0.56
C GLN A 780 -34.35 2.09 -0.91
N GLY A 781 -34.67 1.13 -1.78
CA GLY A 781 -33.71 0.34 -2.56
C GLY A 781 -33.22 -0.95 -1.91
N ILE A 782 -33.57 -1.24 -0.64
CA ILE A 782 -33.14 -2.48 0.06
C ILE A 782 -34.18 -3.05 1.06
N ASP A 783 -35.39 -2.51 1.10
CA ASP A 783 -36.20 -2.42 2.33
C ASP A 783 -36.73 -3.75 2.86
N ALA A 784 -36.83 -4.77 2.00
CA ALA A 784 -37.32 -6.08 2.42
C ALA A 784 -36.23 -6.97 3.06
N PHE A 785 -34.95 -6.80 2.69
CA PHE A 785 -33.92 -7.81 2.96
C PHE A 785 -32.57 -7.22 3.39
N PHE A 786 -32.57 -6.02 3.98
CA PHE A 786 -31.41 -5.38 4.63
C PHE A 786 -30.17 -5.17 3.75
N GLY A 787 -30.31 -5.33 2.43
CA GLY A 787 -29.22 -5.25 1.44
C GLY A 787 -28.83 -6.59 0.82
N PHE A 788 -29.44 -7.72 1.21
CA PHE A 788 -29.18 -9.02 0.58
C PHE A 788 -29.92 -9.19 -0.76
N GLN A 789 -29.26 -9.82 -1.72
CA GLN A 789 -29.85 -10.31 -2.98
C GLN A 789 -29.34 -11.73 -3.28
N LEU A 790 -30.14 -12.51 -4.01
CA LEU A 790 -29.77 -13.84 -4.50
C LEU A 790 -29.68 -13.85 -6.03
N THR A 791 -28.72 -14.59 -6.56
CA THR A 791 -28.70 -14.98 -7.97
C THR A 791 -29.36 -16.36 -8.10
N GLY A 792 -30.35 -16.53 -8.97
CA GLY A 792 -31.03 -17.82 -9.19
C GLY A 792 -32.10 -18.20 -8.15
N GLY A 793 -32.46 -17.30 -7.24
CA GLY A 793 -33.50 -17.51 -6.23
C GLY A 793 -34.12 -16.20 -5.75
N THR A 794 -35.14 -16.30 -4.89
CA THR A 794 -35.86 -15.15 -4.32
C THR A 794 -35.83 -15.23 -2.80
N ILE A 795 -35.42 -14.15 -2.13
CA ILE A 795 -35.45 -14.07 -0.67
C ILE A 795 -36.89 -13.87 -0.22
N THR A 796 -37.31 -14.61 0.81
CA THR A 796 -38.62 -14.47 1.46
C THR A 796 -38.52 -14.02 2.91
N GLY A 797 -37.33 -14.03 3.50
CA GLY A 797 -37.07 -13.45 4.82
C GLY A 797 -35.60 -13.49 5.20
N VAL A 798 -35.17 -12.55 6.03
CA VAL A 798 -33.83 -12.50 6.61
C VAL A 798 -33.94 -12.32 8.11
N VAL A 799 -33.19 -13.10 8.89
CA VAL A 799 -33.12 -12.98 10.34
C VAL A 799 -31.66 -12.89 10.77
N ILE A 800 -31.31 -11.85 11.53
CA ILE A 800 -29.98 -11.67 12.11
C ILE A 800 -29.93 -12.32 13.49
N ARG A 801 -28.90 -13.13 13.77
CA ARG A 801 -28.70 -13.83 15.05
C ARG A 801 -27.23 -13.91 15.41
N GLY A 802 -26.79 -13.15 16.41
CA GLY A 802 -25.38 -13.13 16.83
C GLY A 802 -24.47 -12.78 15.65
N ASN A 803 -23.59 -13.70 15.25
CA ASN A 803 -22.69 -13.54 14.10
C ASN A 803 -23.24 -14.16 12.79
N THR A 804 -24.54 -14.45 12.71
CA THR A 804 -25.15 -15.10 11.53
C THR A 804 -26.28 -14.29 10.92
N ALA A 805 -26.40 -14.39 9.58
CA ALA A 805 -27.58 -13.98 8.85
C ALA A 805 -28.27 -15.22 8.26
N VAL A 806 -29.51 -15.48 8.65
CA VAL A 806 -30.33 -16.59 8.17
C VAL A 806 -31.24 -16.09 7.06
N ILE A 807 -30.97 -16.52 5.83
CA ILE A 807 -31.73 -16.16 4.63
C ILE A 807 -32.69 -17.29 4.30
N THR A 808 -33.99 -17.01 4.35
CA THR A 808 -35.04 -17.90 3.84
C THR A 808 -35.31 -17.54 2.38
N HIS A 809 -35.35 -18.55 1.51
CA HIS A 809 -35.47 -18.33 0.08
C HIS A 809 -36.27 -19.41 -0.64
N THR A 810 -36.66 -19.09 -1.88
CA THR A 810 -37.16 -20.03 -2.89
C THR A 810 -36.21 -20.08 -4.08
N GLY A 811 -36.37 -21.07 -4.97
CA GLY A 811 -35.49 -21.28 -6.12
C GLY A 811 -34.18 -21.99 -5.78
N SER A 812 -33.22 -21.94 -6.69
CA SER A 812 -31.90 -22.59 -6.57
C SER A 812 -30.81 -21.54 -6.62
N PRO A 813 -30.55 -20.83 -5.51
CA PRO A 813 -29.60 -19.74 -5.53
C PRO A 813 -28.18 -20.25 -5.81
N THR A 814 -27.46 -19.55 -6.67
CA THR A 814 -26.07 -19.85 -7.08
C THR A 814 -25.08 -18.84 -6.51
N ALA A 815 -25.55 -17.70 -6.02
CA ALA A 815 -24.74 -16.71 -5.30
C ALA A 815 -25.60 -15.86 -4.37
N VAL A 816 -24.98 -15.33 -3.32
CA VAL A 816 -25.52 -14.23 -2.48
C VAL A 816 -24.73 -12.97 -2.75
N LYS A 817 -25.43 -11.84 -2.76
CA LYS A 817 -24.85 -10.50 -2.79
C LYS A 817 -25.29 -9.72 -1.56
N TYR A 818 -24.41 -8.92 -1.00
CA TYR A 818 -24.74 -7.93 0.02
C TYR A 818 -24.16 -6.58 -0.37
N ALA A 819 -24.98 -5.52 -0.31
CA ALA A 819 -24.60 -4.15 -0.71
C ALA A 819 -23.93 -4.11 -2.10
N MET A 820 -24.52 -4.79 -3.08
CA MET A 820 -24.05 -4.90 -4.47
C MET A 820 -25.25 -4.85 -5.44
N GLN A 821 -26.29 -4.09 -5.10
CA GLN A 821 -27.54 -4.06 -5.87
C GLN A 821 -27.36 -3.30 -7.17
N ALA A 822 -27.68 -3.96 -8.29
CA ALA A 822 -27.78 -3.29 -9.58
C ALA A 822 -29.06 -2.43 -9.64
N GLN A 823 -28.95 -1.15 -9.26
CA GLN A 823 -30.09 -0.22 -9.20
C GLN A 823 -29.73 1.21 -9.61
N VAL A 824 -30.77 2.00 -9.87
CA VAL A 824 -30.70 3.44 -10.14
C VAL A 824 -31.33 4.17 -8.97
N THR A 825 -30.55 5.04 -8.32
CA THR A 825 -31.00 5.82 -7.15
C THR A 825 -31.10 7.31 -7.40
N THR A 826 -30.68 7.79 -8.59
CA THR A 826 -30.76 9.21 -8.96
C THR A 826 -32.20 9.78 -8.95
N GLY A 827 -33.21 8.93 -9.10
CA GLY A 827 -34.63 9.30 -9.07
C GLY A 827 -35.27 9.27 -7.68
N PHE A 828 -34.52 8.90 -6.64
CA PHE A 828 -35.05 8.90 -5.28
C PHE A 828 -35.04 10.32 -4.69
N GLU A 829 -36.20 10.77 -4.20
CA GLU A 829 -36.32 12.09 -3.60
C GLU A 829 -35.42 12.22 -2.37
N GLY A 830 -34.61 13.28 -2.33
CA GLY A 830 -33.66 13.52 -1.24
C GLY A 830 -32.54 12.49 -1.14
N ASN A 831 -32.24 11.75 -2.22
CA ASN A 831 -31.20 10.74 -2.19
C ASN A 831 -29.84 11.33 -1.79
N ARG A 832 -29.21 10.73 -0.79
CA ARG A 832 -27.84 11.03 -0.39
C ARG A 832 -26.95 9.80 -0.38
N PHE A 833 -27.30 8.72 -1.07
CA PHE A 833 -26.52 7.48 -1.05
C PHE A 833 -26.34 6.89 -2.45
N THR A 834 -25.28 6.13 -2.62
CA THR A 834 -24.98 5.41 -3.85
C THR A 834 -25.97 4.25 -4.09
N SER A 835 -25.81 3.54 -5.22
CA SER A 835 -26.65 2.38 -5.56
C SER A 835 -26.38 1.17 -4.68
N HIS A 836 -25.16 0.95 -4.21
CA HIS A 836 -24.92 -0.08 -3.20
C HIS A 836 -25.46 0.37 -1.85
N ARG A 837 -26.22 -0.50 -1.19
CA ARG A 837 -26.87 -0.18 0.08
C ARG A 837 -26.96 -1.41 0.97
N GLY A 838 -26.83 -1.21 2.27
CA GLY A 838 -26.92 -2.29 3.25
C GLY A 838 -27.12 -1.74 4.65
N LEU A 839 -27.89 -2.44 5.49
CA LEU A 839 -28.16 -2.02 6.88
C LEU A 839 -27.37 -2.80 7.91
N LEU A 840 -26.63 -3.81 7.50
CA LEU A 840 -25.87 -4.66 8.41
C LEU A 840 -24.55 -3.97 8.81
N ARG A 841 -24.32 -3.92 10.11
CA ARG A 841 -23.09 -3.46 10.76
C ARG A 841 -22.79 -4.35 11.97
N THR A 842 -21.64 -4.15 12.60
CA THR A 842 -21.36 -4.78 13.90
C THR A 842 -21.98 -3.98 15.06
N SER A 843 -22.08 -4.60 16.23
CA SER A 843 -22.42 -3.94 17.50
C SER A 843 -21.34 -2.97 17.98
N LEU A 844 -20.12 -3.11 17.47
CA LEU A 844 -19.01 -2.19 17.75
C LEU A 844 -19.32 -0.78 17.25
N ARG A 845 -19.28 0.19 18.15
CA ARG A 845 -19.55 1.61 17.90
C ARG A 845 -18.67 2.48 18.77
N LYS A 846 -18.33 3.68 18.29
CA LYS A 846 -17.47 4.62 19.00
C LYS A 846 -17.90 6.06 18.71
N GLN A 847 -17.97 6.89 19.74
CA GLN A 847 -18.22 8.32 19.56
C GLN A 847 -17.09 8.94 18.73
N SER A 848 -17.43 9.73 17.71
CA SER A 848 -16.43 10.47 16.94
C SER A 848 -15.70 11.48 17.83
N LYS A 849 -14.38 11.54 17.64
CA LYS A 849 -13.44 12.52 18.18
C LYS A 849 -13.53 13.87 17.46
N ILE A 850 -14.09 13.90 16.25
CA ILE A 850 -14.25 15.12 15.45
C ILE A 850 -15.64 15.75 15.68
N PHE A 851 -16.69 14.92 15.69
CA PHE A 851 -18.08 15.35 15.70
C PHE A 851 -18.82 14.74 16.89
N ALA A 852 -19.26 15.59 17.83
CA ALA A 852 -19.96 15.14 19.03
C ALA A 852 -21.35 14.52 18.75
N ASP A 853 -21.94 14.80 17.59
CA ASP A 853 -23.22 14.26 17.13
C ASP A 853 -23.08 12.96 16.32
N GLU A 854 -21.86 12.51 16.01
CA GLU A 854 -21.64 11.35 15.13
C GLU A 854 -21.13 10.12 15.89
N MET A 855 -21.79 9.00 15.65
CA MET A 855 -21.37 7.69 16.13
C MET A 855 -20.70 6.93 14.99
N LEU A 856 -19.41 6.63 15.13
CA LEU A 856 -18.70 5.74 14.23
C LEU A 856 -19.22 4.32 14.43
N VAL A 857 -19.36 3.61 13.32
CA VAL A 857 -19.80 2.21 13.28
C VAL A 857 -18.94 1.45 12.28
N ARG A 858 -18.99 0.12 12.33
CA ARG A 858 -18.27 -0.74 11.41
C ARG A 858 -19.26 -1.54 10.54
N PRO A 859 -19.55 -1.05 9.32
CA PRO A 859 -20.46 -1.71 8.38
C PRO A 859 -19.92 -3.05 7.90
N ILE A 860 -20.81 -3.92 7.42
CA ILE A 860 -20.39 -5.13 6.69
C ILE A 860 -19.97 -4.71 5.27
N PRO A 861 -18.85 -5.21 4.72
CA PRO A 861 -18.42 -4.84 3.37
C PRO A 861 -19.35 -5.39 2.29
N SER A 862 -19.34 -4.73 1.14
CA SER A 862 -19.96 -5.24 -0.08
C SER A 862 -19.30 -6.54 -0.50
N PHE A 863 -20.09 -7.55 -0.85
CA PHE A 863 -19.58 -8.80 -1.40
C PHE A 863 -20.57 -9.52 -2.31
N THR A 864 -20.00 -10.32 -3.21
CA THR A 864 -20.64 -11.45 -3.89
C THR A 864 -20.00 -12.74 -3.40
N LEU A 865 -20.83 -13.74 -3.10
CA LEU A 865 -20.43 -15.04 -2.56
C LEU A 865 -21.10 -16.16 -3.39
N PRO A 866 -20.35 -16.93 -4.18
CA PRO A 866 -20.85 -18.15 -4.82
C PRO A 866 -21.30 -19.20 -3.80
N LEU A 867 -22.32 -20.00 -4.13
CA LEU A 867 -22.97 -20.97 -3.22
C LEU A 867 -22.88 -22.43 -3.63
#